data_AF-A0A953YAM0-F1
#
_entry.id   AF-A0A953YAM0-F1
#
_cell.length_a   1.000
_cell.length_b   1.000
_cell.length_c   1.000
_cell.angle_alpha   90.00
_cell.angle_beta   90.00
_cell.angle_gamma   90.00
#
_symmetry.space_group_name_H-M   'P 1'
#
loop_
_entity.id
_entity.type
_entity.pdbx_description
1 polymer ?
#
loop_
_entity_poly.entity_id
_entity_poly.type
_entity_poly.pdbx_seq_one_letter_code
_entity_poly.pdbx_strand_id
1 'polypeptide(L)'
;MRTRGHGRTPLTLALNGSIVVACGVTALGCGNGGGRGFYPGAAGAQTTAPIRSANSGSVASTASATPTNTPPSVVLDPASSRQPLNVPHLLTAQLTDDGLPAGALSVTWTQVAGPSTAWIGSASATELRVGLPEAGDYVFRCEVSDGELSASAEVTVQGDAVEEVPAFPEVGFLSRSLIGEEQAKAYYDTIDPNGERDTLDGFLRANGFDQGGPDVEAVYFNAGDLGFGRAMSAKVRGQDQAYVTTNHANLDDTIADVDPIATVVMEITPGAAGGKRFTKFFVYDGDGQRITGADLDGHGVKFVPDLCISCHGGAPQPVVNGVYGNGGDLGSRLLPFDAQTFEFSNRNGFTRADQERPLKELNLAVHESPVVSERTKELIEGWYGGAAFPRATQDDDFVPSGWASDVELYLEVYAPSCRTCHAAMDAPLDFATGDLFKAYAPQIHKELEARTMPDSRRTFEAFWSSARPALLAASLPSPTPLNVPLDLPQVAIDVERRLEIDSATTLLDMRVDFAGLGDLAMRSPTALLAATQTRITELEQQRQILRNERAGLLVQDVDERIGDLRRRRDDLQDWLNDNSLNALQAQQDRLTRDWRDLLQRADRQLRSANGERGREFARGQVRADVNRLVNDLRGGVRRLERLQRAMHAA
;
A
#
# COMPACT_ATOMS: atom_id res chain seq x y z
N MET A 1 58.68 -16.54 22.84
CA MET A 1 59.00 -15.88 24.13
C MET A 1 57.75 -15.99 25.00
N ARG A 2 57.57 -16.95 25.94
CA ARG A 2 57.99 -16.96 27.38
C ARG A 2 58.07 -15.53 27.97
N THR A 3 57.34 -15.13 29.02
CA THR A 3 57.14 -15.68 30.40
C THR A 3 55.83 -15.14 31.04
N ARG A 4 54.95 -15.91 31.75
CA ARG A 4 54.91 -16.36 33.18
C ARG A 4 55.06 -15.24 34.23
N GLY A 5 54.37 -15.16 35.38
CA GLY A 5 53.43 -15.99 36.20
C GLY A 5 52.76 -15.07 37.27
N HIS A 6 51.91 -15.42 38.25
CA HIS A 6 51.61 -16.61 39.08
C HIS A 6 50.15 -16.48 39.62
N GLY A 7 49.32 -17.52 39.77
CA GLY A 7 49.31 -18.57 40.82
C GLY A 7 48.51 -18.10 42.05
N ARG A 8 47.37 -18.67 42.47
CA ARG A 8 47.13 -20.04 42.96
C ARG A 8 45.62 -20.35 43.12
N THR A 9 45.25 -21.60 42.86
CA THR A 9 44.01 -22.30 43.25
C THR A 9 44.10 -22.86 44.69
N PRO A 10 42.98 -23.32 45.29
CA PRO A 10 42.62 -24.75 45.20
C PRO A 10 41.13 -25.06 44.91
N LEU A 11 40.90 -26.27 44.38
CA LEU A 11 39.63 -27.01 44.18
C LEU A 11 38.86 -27.19 45.52
N THR A 12 37.56 -27.53 45.64
CA THR A 12 36.76 -28.57 44.92
C THR A 12 35.25 -28.49 45.31
N LEU A 13 34.39 -28.78 44.33
CA LEU A 13 33.04 -29.40 44.31
C LEU A 13 31.79 -28.90 45.12
N ALA A 14 30.74 -28.72 44.31
CA ALA A 14 29.35 -29.22 44.45
C ALA A 14 28.28 -28.37 45.17
N LEU A 15 27.30 -27.86 44.41
CA LEU A 15 25.88 -28.28 44.40
C LEU A 15 24.97 -27.23 43.73
N ASN A 16 24.00 -27.74 42.98
CA ASN A 16 22.90 -27.06 42.29
C ASN A 16 22.07 -26.14 43.21
N GLY A 17 21.48 -25.09 42.64
CA GLY A 17 20.32 -24.44 43.23
C GLY A 17 20.16 -22.96 42.86
N SER A 18 19.58 -22.68 41.70
CA SER A 18 19.01 -21.37 41.38
C SER A 18 17.71 -21.16 42.17
N ILE A 19 17.64 -20.10 42.98
CA ILE A 19 16.38 -19.49 43.43
C ILE A 19 16.41 -18.04 42.96
N VAL A 20 15.48 -17.72 42.06
CA VAL A 20 15.22 -16.35 41.60
C VAL A 20 14.28 -15.66 42.57
N VAL A 21 14.64 -14.41 42.82
CA VAL A 21 14.09 -13.39 43.70
C VAL A 21 12.67 -12.99 43.30
N ALA A 22 11.73 -13.03 44.25
CA ALA A 22 10.47 -12.29 44.16
C ALA A 22 10.65 -10.89 44.76
N CYS A 23 10.37 -9.87 43.95
CA CYS A 23 10.43 -8.46 44.33
C CYS A 23 9.10 -8.07 45.00
N GLY A 24 9.14 -7.74 46.29
CA GLY A 24 8.00 -7.21 47.04
C GLY A 24 7.98 -5.68 46.98
N VAL A 25 6.87 -5.10 46.55
CA VAL A 25 6.61 -3.65 46.64
C VAL A 25 5.85 -3.36 47.93
N THR A 26 6.54 -2.74 48.88
CA THR A 26 5.99 -2.14 50.11
C THR A 26 5.35 -0.78 49.81
N ALA A 27 4.07 -0.62 50.17
CA ALA A 27 3.43 0.69 50.35
C ALA A 27 3.60 1.17 51.80
N LEU A 28 4.17 2.36 51.95
CA LEU A 28 4.43 3.06 53.21
C LEU A 28 3.15 3.56 53.87
N GLY A 29 2.96 3.20 55.15
CA GLY A 29 2.07 3.90 56.08
C GLY A 29 2.88 4.77 57.04
N CYS A 30 2.40 5.99 57.28
CA CYS A 30 2.83 6.86 58.38
C CYS A 30 1.62 7.13 59.29
N GLY A 31 1.81 6.91 60.59
CA GLY A 31 0.78 7.03 61.62
C GLY A 31 0.89 8.29 62.48
N ASN A 32 -0.25 8.66 63.08
CA ASN A 32 -0.47 9.38 64.33
C ASN A 32 -2.02 9.43 64.48
N GLY A 33 -2.71 9.12 65.58
CA GLY A 33 -2.42 9.15 67.01
C GLY A 33 -3.52 9.99 67.67
N GLY A 34 -4.43 9.40 68.48
CA GLY A 34 -5.36 10.19 69.30
C GLY A 34 -6.71 9.56 69.74
N GLY A 35 -6.71 8.82 70.85
CA GLY A 35 -7.52 9.11 72.07
C GLY A 35 -9.07 8.90 72.17
N ARG A 36 -9.45 8.14 73.22
CA ARG A 36 -10.72 8.12 74.04
C ARG A 36 -11.93 7.35 73.46
N GLY A 37 -12.70 6.51 74.16
CA GLY A 37 -12.75 5.96 75.53
C GLY A 37 -14.13 5.31 75.85
N PHE A 38 -14.17 4.28 76.75
CA PHE A 38 -15.30 3.76 77.59
C PHE A 38 -16.54 3.10 76.92
N TYR A 39 -17.23 2.02 77.37
CA TYR A 39 -17.31 1.12 78.55
C TYR A 39 -18.04 -0.23 78.14
N PRO A 40 -18.10 -1.30 78.99
CA PRO A 40 -18.42 -2.71 78.66
C PRO A 40 -19.75 -3.27 79.25
N GLY A 41 -20.07 -4.54 78.95
CA GLY A 41 -21.01 -5.42 79.69
C GLY A 41 -21.14 -6.81 79.01
N ALA A 42 -20.71 -7.93 79.61
CA ALA A 42 -21.45 -8.82 80.55
C ALA A 42 -22.63 -9.56 79.89
N ALA A 43 -22.99 -10.83 80.12
CA ALA A 43 -22.50 -12.02 80.82
C ALA A 43 -23.52 -13.17 80.53
N GLY A 44 -23.15 -14.45 80.74
CA GLY A 44 -24.08 -15.60 80.92
C GLY A 44 -23.97 -16.73 79.87
N ALA A 45 -23.19 -17.81 80.08
CA ALA A 45 -23.47 -19.02 80.89
C ALA A 45 -24.61 -19.89 80.31
N GLN A 46 -24.28 -20.95 79.55
CA GLN A 46 -24.02 -22.36 79.98
C GLN A 46 -25.27 -23.23 80.08
N THR A 47 -25.33 -24.30 79.27
CA THR A 47 -25.92 -25.59 79.65
C THR A 47 -25.19 -26.79 79.02
N THR A 48 -24.51 -27.53 79.91
CA THR A 48 -24.41 -29.00 80.06
C THR A 48 -23.85 -29.93 78.97
N ALA A 49 -22.70 -30.53 79.30
CA ALA A 49 -22.05 -31.71 78.70
C ALA A 49 -22.76 -33.04 79.04
N PRO A 50 -22.34 -34.20 78.47
CA PRO A 50 -21.24 -34.95 79.10
C PRO A 50 -20.22 -35.59 78.14
N ILE A 51 -19.03 -35.87 78.68
CA ILE A 51 -17.90 -36.60 78.06
C ILE A 51 -17.70 -37.94 78.78
N ARG A 52 -17.25 -38.95 78.01
CA ARG A 52 -16.59 -40.26 78.34
C ARG A 52 -17.50 -41.48 78.05
N SER A 53 -17.07 -42.55 77.37
CA SER A 53 -15.72 -43.09 77.10
C SER A 53 -15.71 -44.09 75.92
N ALA A 54 -14.65 -43.99 75.11
CA ALA A 54 -13.88 -45.00 74.39
C ALA A 54 -14.56 -46.11 73.54
N ASN A 55 -14.27 -46.11 72.24
CA ASN A 55 -13.66 -47.29 71.62
C ASN A 55 -12.78 -46.91 70.40
N SER A 56 -11.55 -47.41 70.43
CA SER A 56 -10.62 -47.74 69.34
C SER A 56 -11.00 -47.31 67.92
N GLY A 57 -10.41 -46.22 67.42
CA GLY A 57 -10.46 -45.82 66.02
C GLY A 57 -9.05 -45.47 65.55
N SER A 58 -8.53 -46.27 64.64
CA SER A 58 -7.27 -46.06 63.91
C SER A 58 -7.11 -44.61 63.46
N VAL A 59 -5.94 -44.01 63.73
CA VAL A 59 -5.50 -42.82 62.98
C VAL A 59 -5.25 -43.28 61.56
N ALA A 60 -6.25 -43.17 60.69
CA ALA A 60 -6.04 -43.25 59.27
C ALA A 60 -5.29 -41.98 58.87
N SER A 61 -4.00 -42.13 58.59
CA SER A 61 -3.24 -41.19 57.78
C SER A 61 -4.02 -40.99 56.49
N THR A 62 -4.69 -39.85 56.33
CA THR A 62 -5.21 -39.45 55.02
C THR A 62 -4.00 -39.23 54.14
N ALA A 63 -3.68 -40.21 53.30
CA ALA A 63 -2.76 -40.02 52.20
C ALA A 63 -3.30 -38.83 51.39
N SER A 64 -2.59 -37.70 51.38
CA SER A 64 -2.76 -36.70 50.34
C SER A 64 -2.43 -37.41 49.03
N ALA A 65 -3.46 -37.78 48.27
CA ALA A 65 -3.27 -38.17 46.89
C ALA A 65 -2.57 -37.00 46.20
N THR A 66 -1.40 -37.25 45.62
CA THR A 66 -0.79 -36.29 44.70
C THR A 66 -1.84 -35.98 43.63
N PRO A 67 -2.11 -34.70 43.33
CA PRO A 67 -3.04 -34.37 42.26
C PRO A 67 -2.60 -35.11 40.99
N THR A 68 -3.52 -35.83 40.38
CA THR A 68 -3.25 -36.59 39.16
C THR A 68 -3.28 -35.60 38.01
N ASN A 69 -2.23 -35.59 37.19
CA ASN A 69 -2.15 -34.74 36.00
C ASN A 69 -3.36 -35.00 35.09
N THR A 70 -3.98 -33.93 34.59
CA THR A 70 -5.02 -33.96 33.56
C THR A 70 -4.50 -33.28 32.28
N PRO A 71 -4.83 -33.79 31.08
CA PRO A 71 -4.31 -33.20 29.85
C PRO A 71 -4.73 -31.73 29.73
N PRO A 72 -3.91 -30.88 29.10
CA PRO A 72 -4.29 -29.50 28.81
C PRO A 72 -5.54 -29.48 27.94
N SER A 73 -6.27 -28.37 27.94
CA SER A 73 -7.39 -28.16 27.01
C SER A 73 -7.14 -26.98 26.10
N VAL A 74 -7.54 -27.14 24.83
CA VAL A 74 -7.38 -26.14 23.77
C VAL A 74 -8.74 -25.83 23.15
N VAL A 75 -9.02 -24.54 23.00
CA VAL A 75 -10.19 -24.02 22.28
C VAL A 75 -9.69 -23.11 21.17
N LEU A 76 -10.20 -23.32 19.96
CA LEU A 76 -9.81 -22.53 18.79
C LEU A 76 -10.85 -21.45 18.49
N ASP A 77 -10.37 -20.25 18.17
CA ASP A 77 -11.16 -19.11 17.77
C ASP A 77 -10.59 -18.50 16.47
N PRO A 78 -11.39 -18.37 15.40
CA PRO A 78 -12.77 -18.86 15.24
C PRO A 78 -12.87 -20.39 15.16
N ALA A 79 -14.00 -20.97 15.59
CA ALA A 79 -14.24 -22.42 15.50
C ALA A 79 -14.44 -22.92 14.05
N SER A 80 -14.87 -22.01 13.16
CA SER A 80 -14.88 -22.17 11.71
C SER A 80 -14.93 -20.78 11.09
N SER A 81 -14.19 -20.53 10.02
CA SER A 81 -14.24 -19.24 9.33
C SER A 81 -14.16 -19.38 7.82
N ARG A 82 -14.86 -18.47 7.13
CA ARG A 82 -14.80 -18.31 5.69
C ARG A 82 -13.84 -17.17 5.36
N GLN A 83 -12.86 -17.41 4.50
CA GLN A 83 -11.70 -16.55 4.36
C GLN A 83 -11.23 -16.41 2.91
N PRO A 84 -10.77 -15.21 2.49
CA PRO A 84 -10.20 -15.01 1.16
C PRO A 84 -8.88 -15.75 0.94
N LEU A 85 -8.53 -16.03 -0.31
CA LEU A 85 -7.27 -16.70 -0.65
C LEU A 85 -6.07 -15.78 -0.43
N ASN A 86 -4.91 -16.37 -0.13
CA ASN A 86 -3.60 -15.69 -0.02
C ASN A 86 -3.56 -14.47 0.91
N VAL A 87 -4.50 -14.37 1.84
CA VAL A 87 -4.47 -13.40 2.94
C VAL A 87 -4.06 -14.14 4.21
N PRO A 88 -3.15 -13.60 5.02
CA PRO A 88 -2.86 -14.16 6.34
C PRO A 88 -4.08 -14.08 7.25
N HIS A 89 -4.64 -15.24 7.59
CA HIS A 89 -5.76 -15.40 8.52
C HIS A 89 -5.24 -15.79 9.89
N LEU A 90 -5.67 -15.07 10.93
CA LEU A 90 -5.29 -15.37 12.30
C LEU A 90 -6.23 -16.42 12.90
N LEU A 91 -5.66 -17.50 13.39
CA LEU A 91 -6.30 -18.54 14.21
C LEU A 91 -5.70 -18.47 15.61
N THR A 92 -6.53 -18.38 16.63
CA THR A 92 -6.07 -18.26 18.02
C THR A 92 -6.41 -19.53 18.80
N ALA A 93 -5.45 -20.06 19.54
CA ALA A 93 -5.60 -21.15 20.48
C ALA A 93 -5.61 -20.62 21.92
N GLN A 94 -6.73 -20.78 22.60
CA GLN A 94 -6.87 -20.51 24.02
C GLN A 94 -6.59 -21.78 24.81
N LEU A 95 -5.63 -21.72 25.72
CA LEU A 95 -5.10 -22.89 26.44
C LEU A 95 -5.40 -22.79 27.93
N THR A 96 -5.80 -23.90 28.55
CA THR A 96 -5.88 -24.04 30.01
C THR A 96 -5.29 -25.36 30.45
N ASP A 97 -4.73 -25.40 31.65
CA ASP A 97 -4.02 -26.54 32.22
C ASP A 97 -4.15 -26.54 33.75
N ASP A 98 -3.99 -27.70 34.40
CA ASP A 98 -4.04 -27.82 35.86
C ASP A 98 -2.71 -27.48 36.56
N GLY A 99 -1.66 -27.19 35.78
CA GLY A 99 -0.32 -26.82 36.21
C GLY A 99 0.61 -28.01 36.44
N LEU A 100 0.23 -29.22 35.99
CA LEU A 100 0.98 -30.45 36.16
C LEU A 100 1.35 -31.05 34.78
N PRO A 101 2.54 -31.63 34.63
CA PRO A 101 3.73 -31.30 35.41
C PRO A 101 4.03 -29.79 35.33
N ALA A 102 4.73 -29.27 36.33
CA ALA A 102 5.11 -27.86 36.31
C ALA A 102 6.04 -27.56 35.11
N GLY A 103 5.59 -26.71 34.19
CA GLY A 103 6.29 -26.41 32.96
C GLY A 103 5.52 -25.43 32.08
N ALA A 104 6.09 -25.07 30.94
CA ALA A 104 5.37 -24.32 29.92
C ALA A 104 4.70 -25.31 28.95
N LEU A 105 3.48 -24.99 28.53
CA LEU A 105 2.79 -25.74 27.48
C LEU A 105 3.52 -25.57 26.14
N SER A 106 3.64 -26.66 25.41
CA SER A 106 4.07 -26.65 24.01
C SER A 106 2.85 -26.65 23.09
N VAL A 107 2.93 -25.92 21.98
CA VAL A 107 1.87 -25.83 20.98
C VAL A 107 2.43 -26.27 19.64
N THR A 108 1.66 -27.01 18.85
CA THR A 108 2.03 -27.40 17.49
C THR A 108 0.81 -27.39 16.58
N TRP A 109 0.90 -26.65 15.50
CA TRP A 109 -0.10 -26.57 14.46
C TRP A 109 0.30 -27.42 13.25
N THR A 110 -0.67 -28.14 12.70
CA THR A 110 -0.49 -28.95 11.50
C THR A 110 -1.68 -28.76 10.58
N GLN A 111 -1.44 -28.63 9.27
CA GLN A 111 -2.52 -28.83 8.31
C GLN A 111 -2.79 -30.33 8.20
N VAL A 112 -4.02 -30.73 8.51
CA VAL A 112 -4.49 -32.11 8.43
C VAL A 112 -5.03 -32.43 7.04
N ALA A 113 -5.71 -31.46 6.42
CA ALA A 113 -6.29 -31.60 5.09
C ALA A 113 -6.38 -30.25 4.37
N GLY A 114 -6.50 -30.29 3.04
CA GLY A 114 -6.75 -29.13 2.20
C GLY A 114 -6.58 -29.47 0.72
N PRO A 115 -7.08 -28.61 -0.18
CA PRO A 115 -6.90 -28.77 -1.63
C PRO A 115 -5.43 -28.67 -2.05
N SER A 116 -4.64 -27.87 -1.35
CA SER A 116 -3.18 -27.77 -1.48
C SER A 116 -2.53 -27.45 -0.13
N THR A 117 -1.21 -27.34 -0.08
CA THR A 117 -0.48 -26.98 1.15
C THR A 117 -0.73 -25.51 1.47
N ALA A 118 -1.45 -25.23 2.55
CA ALA A 118 -1.61 -23.88 3.09
C ALA A 118 -0.27 -23.33 3.56
N TRP A 119 -0.12 -22.02 3.41
CA TRP A 119 0.91 -21.30 4.14
C TRP A 119 0.56 -21.32 5.62
N ILE A 120 1.51 -21.70 6.47
CA ILE A 120 1.40 -21.72 7.92
C ILE A 120 2.56 -20.91 8.45
N GLY A 121 2.26 -19.87 9.23
CA GLY A 121 3.25 -19.06 9.94
C GLY A 121 3.90 -19.82 11.09
N SER A 122 4.00 -19.20 12.27
CA SER A 122 4.60 -19.86 13.44
C SER A 122 3.70 -20.99 13.95
N ALA A 123 4.01 -22.23 13.54
CA ALA A 123 3.26 -23.41 13.94
C ALA A 123 3.38 -23.74 15.44
N SER A 124 4.21 -23.03 16.21
CA SER A 124 4.40 -23.27 17.65
C SER A 124 3.91 -22.13 18.54
N ALA A 125 3.08 -21.23 18.00
CA ALA A 125 2.48 -20.13 18.75
C ALA A 125 0.99 -20.38 19.05
N THR A 126 0.46 -19.71 20.09
CA THR A 126 -0.98 -19.65 20.35
C THR A 126 -1.73 -18.88 19.28
N GLU A 127 -1.03 -18.03 18.53
CA GLU A 127 -1.55 -17.31 17.37
C GLU A 127 -0.92 -17.89 16.10
N LEU A 128 -1.73 -18.57 15.28
CA LEU A 128 -1.33 -19.11 14.00
C LEU A 128 -1.83 -18.22 12.87
N ARG A 129 -0.94 -17.77 11.99
CA ARG A 129 -1.31 -17.15 10.72
C ARG A 129 -1.34 -18.21 9.63
N VAL A 130 -2.44 -18.32 8.89
CA VAL A 130 -2.59 -19.27 7.77
C VAL A 130 -3.03 -18.57 6.50
N GLY A 131 -2.56 -19.05 5.36
CA GLY A 131 -2.83 -18.46 4.05
C GLY A 131 -3.27 -19.58 3.13
N LEU A 132 -4.39 -19.36 2.44
CA LEU A 132 -5.05 -20.39 1.66
C LEU A 132 -4.73 -20.15 0.17
N PRO A 133 -3.86 -20.94 -0.46
CA PRO A 133 -3.44 -20.70 -1.84
C PRO A 133 -4.50 -21.06 -2.88
N GLU A 134 -5.35 -22.04 -2.56
CA GLU A 134 -6.43 -22.50 -3.42
C GLU A 134 -7.77 -22.48 -2.68
N ALA A 135 -8.86 -22.30 -3.42
CA ALA A 135 -10.21 -22.41 -2.87
C ALA A 135 -10.52 -23.84 -2.40
N GLY A 136 -11.20 -23.94 -1.27
CA GLY A 136 -11.57 -25.21 -0.65
C GLY A 136 -11.40 -25.21 0.85
N ASP A 137 -11.81 -26.31 1.49
CA ASP A 137 -11.75 -26.44 2.94
C ASP A 137 -10.35 -26.88 3.39
N TYR A 138 -9.74 -26.12 4.29
CA TYR A 138 -8.49 -26.47 4.96
C TYR A 138 -8.79 -26.82 6.41
N VAL A 139 -8.21 -27.92 6.89
CA VAL A 139 -8.34 -28.34 8.28
C VAL A 139 -7.00 -28.17 8.96
N PHE A 140 -6.95 -27.33 9.98
CA PHE A 140 -5.76 -27.14 10.82
C PHE A 140 -6.00 -27.75 12.19
N ARG A 141 -5.01 -28.47 12.71
CA ARG A 141 -5.03 -29.05 14.05
C ARG A 141 -3.99 -28.38 14.92
N CYS A 142 -4.43 -27.86 16.06
CA CYS A 142 -3.58 -27.41 17.15
C CYS A 142 -3.46 -28.54 18.17
N GLU A 143 -2.25 -29.01 18.44
CA GLU A 143 -1.91 -29.92 19.53
C GLU A 143 -1.19 -29.13 20.63
N VAL A 144 -1.59 -29.35 21.88
CA VAL A 144 -0.99 -28.74 23.06
C VAL A 144 -0.56 -29.83 24.03
N SER A 145 0.66 -29.73 24.56
CA SER A 145 1.22 -30.70 25.51
C SER A 145 1.90 -30.04 26.70
N ASP A 146 1.66 -30.60 27.88
CA ASP A 146 2.33 -30.27 29.15
C ASP A 146 3.69 -31.00 29.34
N GLY A 147 4.06 -31.86 28.37
CA GLY A 147 5.26 -32.71 28.41
C GLY A 147 5.03 -34.16 28.85
N GLU A 148 3.88 -34.47 29.45
CA GLU A 148 3.43 -35.84 29.81
C GLU A 148 2.16 -36.25 29.07
N LEU A 149 1.20 -35.35 28.94
CA LEU A 149 -0.09 -35.52 28.27
C LEU A 149 -0.26 -34.47 27.16
N SER A 150 -1.14 -34.76 26.21
CA SER A 150 -1.49 -33.82 25.14
C SER A 150 -2.98 -33.85 24.83
N ALA A 151 -3.46 -32.75 24.27
CA ALA A 151 -4.78 -32.61 23.70
C ALA A 151 -4.70 -31.87 22.36
N SER A 152 -5.69 -32.07 21.50
CA SER A 152 -5.76 -31.41 20.21
C SER A 152 -7.15 -30.88 19.90
N ALA A 153 -7.22 -29.78 19.16
CA ALA A 153 -8.43 -29.27 18.53
C ALA A 153 -8.18 -29.01 17.05
N GLU A 154 -9.23 -29.14 16.25
CA GLU A 154 -9.21 -28.88 14.80
C GLU A 154 -10.12 -27.70 14.47
N VAL A 155 -9.72 -26.90 13.47
CA VAL A 155 -10.49 -25.81 12.91
C VAL A 155 -10.53 -25.95 11.39
N THR A 156 -11.73 -25.77 10.82
CA THR A 156 -11.91 -25.71 9.37
C THR A 156 -11.95 -24.26 8.91
N VAL A 157 -11.06 -23.91 8.00
CA VAL A 157 -11.03 -22.62 7.31
C VAL A 157 -11.44 -22.85 5.87
N GLN A 158 -12.56 -22.24 5.46
CA GLN A 158 -13.04 -22.34 4.08
C GLN A 158 -12.39 -21.24 3.25
N GLY A 159 -11.54 -21.62 2.30
CA GLY A 159 -10.99 -20.72 1.29
C GLY A 159 -12.03 -20.47 0.22
N ASP A 160 -12.46 -19.21 0.10
CA ASP A 160 -13.45 -18.84 -0.90
C ASP A 160 -12.85 -18.83 -2.30
N ALA A 161 -13.51 -19.53 -3.23
CA ALA A 161 -13.42 -19.19 -4.63
C ALA A 161 -14.08 -17.82 -4.80
N VAL A 162 -13.27 -16.77 -4.82
CA VAL A 162 -13.70 -15.52 -5.44
C VAL A 162 -13.91 -15.79 -6.93
N GLU A 163 -14.90 -15.09 -7.48
CA GLU A 163 -15.15 -14.95 -8.92
C GLU A 163 -13.82 -14.94 -9.69
N GLU A 164 -13.70 -15.72 -10.77
CA GLU A 164 -12.45 -15.95 -11.53
C GLU A 164 -11.44 -14.83 -11.35
N VAL A 165 -10.25 -15.12 -10.77
CA VAL A 165 -9.15 -14.16 -10.76
C VAL A 165 -9.03 -13.65 -12.20
N PRO A 166 -9.27 -12.36 -12.43
CA PRO A 166 -9.34 -11.82 -13.78
C PRO A 166 -8.08 -12.18 -14.54
N ALA A 167 -8.21 -12.51 -15.82
CA ALA A 167 -7.04 -12.61 -16.69
C ALA A 167 -6.20 -11.33 -16.52
N PHE A 168 -4.90 -11.52 -16.28
CA PHE A 168 -3.96 -10.41 -16.12
C PHE A 168 -4.11 -9.43 -17.28
N PRO A 169 -4.02 -8.12 -17.04
CA PRO A 169 -3.90 -7.18 -18.14
C PRO A 169 -2.73 -7.60 -19.03
N GLU A 170 -2.96 -7.76 -20.34
CA GLU A 170 -1.94 -8.18 -21.31
C GLU A 170 -0.76 -7.19 -21.41
N VAL A 171 -0.91 -5.98 -20.87
CA VAL A 171 0.12 -4.95 -20.77
C VAL A 171 0.53 -4.83 -19.29
N GLY A 172 1.78 -5.20 -19.02
CA GLY A 172 2.25 -5.77 -17.75
C GLY A 172 2.38 -4.81 -16.56
N PHE A 173 2.61 -5.42 -15.40
CA PHE A 173 3.00 -4.71 -14.18
C PHE A 173 4.35 -4.01 -14.36
N LEU A 174 4.72 -3.11 -13.45
CA LEU A 174 6.03 -2.44 -13.45
C LEU A 174 6.34 -1.69 -14.77
N SER A 175 5.30 -1.20 -15.46
CA SER A 175 5.39 -0.70 -16.84
C SER A 175 4.72 0.67 -16.99
N ARG A 176 5.11 1.62 -16.14
CA ARG A 176 4.44 2.92 -16.03
C ARG A 176 4.57 3.81 -17.27
N SER A 177 5.73 3.81 -17.91
CA SER A 177 6.05 4.76 -19.01
C SER A 177 6.52 4.06 -20.29
N LEU A 178 6.70 2.74 -20.25
CA LEU A 178 7.01 1.87 -21.39
C LEU A 178 8.23 2.36 -22.18
N ILE A 179 9.34 2.60 -21.48
CA ILE A 179 10.59 3.01 -22.12
C ILE A 179 11.29 1.84 -22.81
N GLY A 180 12.11 2.15 -23.82
CA GLY A 180 12.95 1.16 -24.52
C GLY A 180 14.38 1.07 -24.00
N GLU A 181 15.12 0.06 -24.46
CA GLU A 181 16.51 -0.19 -24.07
C GLU A 181 17.47 0.98 -24.38
N GLU A 182 17.22 1.74 -25.46
CA GLU A 182 18.03 2.93 -25.80
C GLU A 182 17.94 4.00 -24.70
N GLN A 183 16.76 4.19 -24.12
CA GLN A 183 16.58 5.16 -23.03
C GLN A 183 17.25 4.69 -21.74
N ALA A 184 17.29 3.38 -21.49
CA ALA A 184 18.03 2.80 -20.37
C ALA A 184 19.55 2.98 -20.51
N LYS A 185 20.09 2.79 -21.72
CA LYS A 185 21.50 3.06 -22.02
C LYS A 185 21.83 4.53 -21.80
N ALA A 186 21.02 5.44 -22.35
CA ALA A 186 21.18 6.87 -22.14
C ALA A 186 21.10 7.26 -20.65
N TYR A 187 20.22 6.61 -19.88
CA TYR A 187 20.15 6.80 -18.43
C TYR A 187 21.46 6.42 -17.75
N TYR A 188 21.99 5.21 -17.99
CA TYR A 188 23.26 4.76 -17.43
C TYR A 188 24.45 5.62 -17.84
N ASP A 189 24.56 5.97 -19.13
CA ASP A 189 25.61 6.87 -19.62
C ASP A 189 25.57 8.24 -18.91
N THR A 190 24.38 8.68 -18.50
CA THR A 190 24.19 9.95 -17.79
C THR A 190 24.57 9.86 -16.31
N ILE A 191 24.19 8.78 -15.61
CA ILE A 191 24.40 8.65 -14.15
C ILE A 191 25.74 8.02 -13.76
N ASP A 192 26.39 7.31 -14.69
CA ASP A 192 27.67 6.63 -14.52
C ASP A 192 28.54 6.74 -15.81
N PRO A 193 28.96 7.95 -16.19
CA PRO A 193 29.66 8.18 -17.46
C PRO A 193 31.05 7.54 -17.56
N ASN A 194 31.61 7.10 -16.43
CA ASN A 194 32.93 6.45 -16.37
C ASN A 194 32.85 4.92 -16.32
N GLY A 195 31.65 4.33 -16.30
CA GLY A 195 31.47 2.88 -16.18
C GLY A 195 31.94 2.30 -14.84
N GLU A 196 31.96 3.11 -13.77
CA GLU A 196 32.41 2.65 -12.46
C GLU A 196 31.40 1.66 -11.83
N ARG A 197 30.15 1.64 -12.33
CA ARG A 197 29.06 0.73 -11.96
C ARG A 197 28.73 -0.27 -13.09
N ASP A 198 29.68 -0.59 -13.98
CA ASP A 198 29.47 -1.63 -15.00
C ASP A 198 29.37 -3.05 -14.41
N THR A 199 29.88 -3.24 -13.19
CA THR A 199 29.83 -4.51 -12.46
C THR A 199 29.31 -4.29 -11.04
N LEU A 200 28.67 -5.32 -10.47
CA LEU A 200 28.22 -5.31 -9.08
C LEU A 200 29.39 -5.01 -8.14
N ASP A 201 30.53 -5.65 -8.38
CA ASP A 201 31.80 -5.39 -7.70
C ASP A 201 32.26 -3.93 -7.78
N GLY A 202 32.12 -3.31 -8.96
CA GLY A 202 32.39 -1.89 -9.17
C GLY A 202 31.49 -1.00 -8.31
N PHE A 203 30.19 -1.29 -8.31
CA PHE A 203 29.21 -0.61 -7.45
C PHE A 203 29.52 -0.76 -5.97
N LEU A 204 29.83 -1.98 -5.51
CA LEU A 204 30.15 -2.27 -4.11
C LEU A 204 31.39 -1.50 -3.66
N ARG A 205 32.45 -1.45 -4.47
CA ARG A 205 33.67 -0.68 -4.17
C ARG A 205 33.42 0.83 -4.17
N ALA A 206 32.72 1.35 -5.19
CA ALA A 206 32.37 2.77 -5.25
C ALA A 206 31.53 3.20 -4.04
N ASN A 207 30.70 2.28 -3.53
CA ASN A 207 29.88 2.46 -2.36
C ASN A 207 30.51 1.99 -1.03
N GLY A 208 31.76 1.54 -1.04
CA GLY A 208 32.56 1.29 0.17
C GLY A 208 32.13 0.06 0.96
N PHE A 209 31.40 -0.87 0.32
CA PHE A 209 31.09 -2.17 0.91
C PHE A 209 32.36 -3.03 1.10
N ASP A 210 33.42 -2.76 0.34
CA ASP A 210 34.74 -3.37 0.53
C ASP A 210 35.50 -2.83 1.77
N GLN A 211 35.03 -1.72 2.36
CA GLN A 211 35.61 -1.07 3.55
C GLN A 211 34.87 -1.50 4.82
N GLY A 212 34.84 -2.80 5.08
CA GLY A 212 34.26 -3.38 6.30
C GLY A 212 32.84 -3.93 6.17
N GLY A 213 32.34 -4.14 4.94
CA GLY A 213 31.03 -4.72 4.68
C GLY A 213 29.88 -3.72 4.73
N PRO A 214 28.63 -4.20 4.63
CA PRO A 214 27.43 -3.37 4.84
C PRO A 214 27.33 -2.88 6.30
N ASP A 215 26.62 -1.78 6.51
CA ASP A 215 26.34 -1.27 7.85
C ASP A 215 25.15 -2.00 8.49
N VAL A 216 24.23 -2.50 7.66
CA VAL A 216 23.07 -3.29 8.07
C VAL A 216 22.68 -4.29 6.99
N GLU A 217 22.25 -5.48 7.41
CA GLU A 217 21.75 -6.55 6.55
C GLU A 217 20.45 -7.13 7.11
N ALA A 218 19.49 -7.38 6.22
CA ALA A 218 18.25 -8.06 6.55
C ALA A 218 17.92 -9.13 5.50
N VAL A 219 17.31 -10.22 5.96
CA VAL A 219 16.82 -11.32 5.12
C VAL A 219 15.33 -11.53 5.38
N TYR A 220 14.53 -11.43 4.34
CA TYR A 220 13.07 -11.54 4.41
C TYR A 220 12.50 -11.91 3.05
N PHE A 221 11.26 -12.39 3.02
CA PHE A 221 10.52 -12.54 1.78
C PHE A 221 9.48 -11.45 1.69
N ASN A 222 9.47 -10.74 0.57
CA ASN A 222 8.59 -9.60 0.41
C ASN A 222 7.28 -10.02 -0.27
N ALA A 223 6.30 -10.38 0.56
CA ALA A 223 4.96 -10.73 0.10
C ALA A 223 4.14 -9.50 -0.33
N GLY A 224 4.54 -8.30 0.10
CA GLY A 224 3.89 -7.03 -0.22
C GLY A 224 4.19 -6.47 -1.61
N ASP A 225 5.16 -7.02 -2.36
CA ASP A 225 5.54 -6.54 -3.69
C ASP A 225 5.69 -7.64 -4.78
N LEU A 226 6.91 -8.06 -5.12
CA LEU A 226 7.25 -8.97 -6.20
C LEU A 226 7.21 -10.44 -5.76
N GLY A 227 7.18 -10.71 -4.45
CA GLY A 227 7.15 -12.07 -3.92
C GLY A 227 8.49 -12.78 -4.08
N PHE A 228 9.57 -12.11 -3.70
CA PHE A 228 10.92 -12.66 -3.71
C PHE A 228 11.49 -12.74 -2.29
N GLY A 229 12.31 -13.75 -2.06
CA GLY A 229 13.26 -13.74 -0.96
C GLY A 229 14.34 -12.71 -1.23
N ARG A 230 14.67 -11.89 -0.25
CA ARG A 230 15.59 -10.74 -0.39
C ARG A 230 16.68 -10.81 0.66
N ALA A 231 17.92 -10.79 0.19
CA ALA A 231 19.06 -10.38 1.00
C ALA A 231 19.26 -8.88 0.74
N MET A 232 18.95 -8.07 1.75
CA MET A 232 19.00 -6.61 1.67
C MET A 232 20.16 -6.09 2.49
N SER A 233 21.02 -5.29 1.87
CA SER A 233 22.16 -4.63 2.51
C SER A 233 22.10 -3.14 2.32
N ALA A 234 22.51 -2.36 3.31
CA ALA A 234 22.70 -0.93 3.16
C ALA A 234 24.07 -0.45 3.65
N LYS A 235 24.54 0.64 3.04
CA LYS A 235 25.75 1.37 3.43
C LYS A 235 25.44 2.86 3.48
N VAL A 236 25.81 3.52 4.59
CA VAL A 236 25.57 4.94 4.83
C VAL A 236 26.90 5.64 5.11
N ARG A 237 27.24 6.64 4.31
CA ARG A 237 28.49 7.42 4.41
C ARG A 237 28.18 8.91 4.39
N GLY A 238 27.90 9.44 5.57
CA GLY A 238 27.39 10.81 5.70
C GLY A 238 26.02 10.90 5.05
N GLN A 239 25.90 11.66 3.96
CA GLN A 239 24.65 11.78 3.21
C GLN A 239 24.58 10.85 1.99
N ASP A 240 25.68 10.18 1.65
CA ASP A 240 25.67 9.16 0.60
C ASP A 240 25.12 7.86 1.16
N GLN A 241 24.20 7.24 0.44
CA GLN A 241 23.62 5.95 0.82
C GLN A 241 23.64 4.99 -0.36
N ALA A 242 23.75 3.70 -0.09
CA ALA A 242 23.65 2.66 -1.10
C ALA A 242 22.93 1.45 -0.54
N TYR A 243 22.12 0.82 -1.38
CA TYR A 243 21.28 -0.31 -1.05
C TYR A 243 21.48 -1.41 -2.09
N VAL A 244 21.63 -2.66 -1.63
CA VAL A 244 21.83 -3.83 -2.48
C VAL A 244 20.78 -4.87 -2.11
N THR A 245 19.97 -5.27 -3.09
CA THR A 245 18.94 -6.29 -2.92
C THR A 245 19.22 -7.44 -3.88
N THR A 246 19.64 -8.58 -3.35
CA THR A 246 19.72 -9.84 -4.11
C THR A 246 18.39 -10.56 -3.97
N ASN A 247 17.71 -10.79 -5.09
CA ASN A 247 16.39 -11.44 -5.12
C ASN A 247 16.53 -12.92 -5.45
N HIS A 248 15.80 -13.75 -4.72
CA HIS A 248 15.71 -15.20 -4.87
C HIS A 248 14.25 -15.63 -4.96
N ALA A 249 14.02 -16.86 -5.43
CA ALA A 249 12.68 -17.41 -5.54
C ALA A 249 11.97 -17.56 -4.18
N ASN A 250 12.72 -17.86 -3.11
CA ASN A 250 12.18 -18.11 -1.77
C ASN A 250 13.21 -17.79 -0.66
N LEU A 251 12.78 -17.88 0.61
CA LEU A 251 13.64 -17.61 1.78
C LEU A 251 14.78 -18.60 1.95
N ASP A 252 14.58 -19.88 1.64
CA ASP A 252 15.59 -20.90 1.86
C ASP A 252 16.79 -20.69 0.92
N ASP A 253 16.51 -20.37 -0.35
CA ASP A 253 17.53 -19.99 -1.32
C ASP A 253 18.23 -18.68 -0.94
N THR A 254 17.47 -17.72 -0.39
CA THR A 254 18.04 -16.46 0.12
C THR A 254 19.00 -16.68 1.28
N ILE A 255 18.64 -17.56 2.22
CA ILE A 255 19.46 -17.88 3.39
C ILE A 255 20.72 -18.65 2.98
N ALA A 256 20.60 -19.50 1.96
CA ALA A 256 21.71 -20.27 1.42
C ALA A 256 22.58 -19.46 0.44
N ASP A 257 22.09 -18.31 -0.04
CA ASP A 257 22.71 -17.47 -1.07
C ASP A 257 22.99 -18.26 -2.37
N VAL A 258 21.94 -18.91 -2.89
CA VAL A 258 22.00 -19.75 -4.08
C VAL A 258 20.93 -19.37 -5.09
N ASP A 259 21.25 -19.51 -6.38
CA ASP A 259 20.35 -19.27 -7.51
C ASP A 259 19.67 -17.88 -7.50
N PRO A 260 20.43 -16.77 -7.44
CA PRO A 260 19.87 -15.43 -7.48
C PRO A 260 19.17 -15.16 -8.82
N ILE A 261 17.97 -14.58 -8.75
CA ILE A 261 17.18 -14.18 -9.92
C ILE A 261 17.77 -12.89 -10.52
N ALA A 262 17.98 -11.88 -9.67
CA ALA A 262 18.52 -10.59 -10.06
C ALA A 262 19.04 -9.83 -8.83
N THR A 263 20.11 -9.06 -9.02
CA THR A 263 20.56 -8.08 -8.02
C THR A 263 20.18 -6.67 -8.48
N VAL A 264 19.28 -6.03 -7.74
CA VAL A 264 18.90 -4.64 -7.97
C VAL A 264 19.53 -3.77 -6.90
N VAL A 265 20.06 -2.62 -7.28
CA VAL A 265 20.76 -1.73 -6.35
C VAL A 265 20.32 -0.29 -6.54
N MET A 266 20.44 0.48 -5.47
CA MET A 266 20.25 1.92 -5.48
C MET A 266 21.43 2.64 -4.85
N GLU A 267 21.82 3.79 -5.37
CA GLU A 267 22.68 4.74 -4.65
C GLU A 267 22.05 6.13 -4.62
N ILE A 268 22.29 6.85 -3.53
CA ILE A 268 21.86 8.22 -3.28
C ILE A 268 23.13 9.04 -3.18
N THR A 269 23.60 9.51 -4.32
CA THR A 269 24.85 10.26 -4.46
C THR A 269 24.62 11.45 -5.41
N PRO A 270 25.49 12.47 -5.43
CA PRO A 270 25.41 13.52 -6.44
C PRO A 270 25.50 12.96 -7.87
N GLY A 271 24.91 13.65 -8.84
CA GLY A 271 25.09 13.31 -10.26
C GLY A 271 26.54 13.50 -10.73
N ALA A 272 26.85 13.07 -11.95
CA ALA A 272 28.20 13.21 -12.51
C ALA A 272 28.70 14.67 -12.56
N ALA A 273 27.78 15.63 -12.72
CA ALA A 273 28.08 17.07 -12.67
C ALA A 273 28.13 17.65 -11.24
N GLY A 274 28.00 16.81 -10.21
CA GLY A 274 27.80 17.21 -8.82
C GLY A 274 26.36 17.64 -8.52
N GLY A 275 26.16 18.41 -7.45
CA GLY A 275 24.86 18.96 -7.08
C GLY A 275 24.14 18.17 -5.99
N LYS A 276 22.79 18.23 -6.00
CA LYS A 276 21.96 17.51 -5.02
C LYS A 276 22.08 16.00 -5.21
N ARG A 277 21.89 15.26 -4.13
CA ARG A 277 21.79 13.80 -4.16
C ARG A 277 20.42 13.39 -4.68
N PHE A 278 20.38 12.32 -5.45
CA PHE A 278 19.15 11.72 -5.93
C PHE A 278 19.32 10.21 -6.07
N THR A 279 18.21 9.48 -6.12
CA THR A 279 18.21 8.02 -6.27
C THR A 279 18.59 7.62 -7.69
N LYS A 280 19.59 6.75 -7.80
CA LYS A 280 20.01 6.10 -9.04
C LYS A 280 19.74 4.60 -8.94
N PHE A 281 19.26 3.99 -10.00
CA PHE A 281 18.94 2.56 -10.06
C PHE A 281 19.91 1.82 -10.96
N PHE A 282 20.33 0.64 -10.57
CA PHE A 282 21.08 -0.29 -11.43
C PHE A 282 20.59 -1.71 -11.21
N VAL A 283 20.72 -2.54 -12.25
CA VAL A 283 20.39 -3.96 -12.21
C VAL A 283 21.57 -4.76 -12.74
N TYR A 284 21.89 -5.87 -12.05
CA TYR A 284 22.94 -6.80 -12.44
C TYR A 284 22.37 -8.21 -12.61
N ASP A 285 22.91 -8.92 -13.59
CA ASP A 285 22.65 -10.35 -13.78
C ASP A 285 23.41 -11.21 -12.74
N GLY A 286 23.26 -12.53 -12.83
CA GLY A 286 23.91 -13.49 -11.93
C GLY A 286 25.44 -13.49 -12.00
N ASP A 287 26.03 -12.99 -13.09
CA ASP A 287 27.48 -12.82 -13.25
C ASP A 287 27.97 -11.46 -12.74
N GLY A 288 27.06 -10.66 -12.17
CA GLY A 288 27.33 -9.32 -11.68
C GLY A 288 27.59 -8.30 -12.78
N GLN A 289 27.18 -8.56 -14.03
CA GLN A 289 27.29 -7.60 -15.14
C GLN A 289 26.05 -6.71 -15.17
N ARG A 290 26.26 -5.41 -15.43
CA ARG A 290 25.15 -4.44 -15.50
C ARG A 290 24.28 -4.73 -16.72
N ILE A 291 22.98 -4.85 -16.49
CA ILE A 291 21.95 -5.02 -17.53
C ILE A 291 20.99 -3.83 -17.53
N THR A 292 20.38 -3.56 -18.69
CA THR A 292 19.48 -2.41 -18.93
C THR A 292 18.05 -2.66 -18.47
N GLY A 293 17.69 -3.91 -18.18
CA GLY A 293 16.35 -4.30 -17.75
C GLY A 293 16.32 -5.72 -17.22
N ALA A 294 15.24 -6.06 -16.53
CA ALA A 294 14.99 -7.40 -16.00
C ALA A 294 13.50 -7.75 -16.13
N ASP A 295 13.22 -9.05 -16.16
CA ASP A 295 11.86 -9.56 -16.01
C ASP A 295 11.64 -9.96 -14.54
N LEU A 296 11.00 -9.08 -13.79
CA LEU A 296 10.77 -9.27 -12.34
C LEU A 296 9.32 -9.69 -12.01
N ASP A 297 8.45 -9.82 -13.01
CA ASP A 297 7.03 -10.16 -12.84
C ASP A 297 6.58 -11.35 -13.71
N GLY A 298 7.46 -11.86 -14.58
CA GLY A 298 7.19 -12.96 -15.51
C GLY A 298 6.45 -12.53 -16.77
N HIS A 299 6.39 -11.22 -17.06
CA HIS A 299 5.72 -10.64 -18.23
C HIS A 299 6.68 -9.92 -19.17
N GLY A 300 7.92 -10.41 -19.25
CA GLY A 300 8.94 -9.89 -20.14
C GLY A 300 9.75 -8.75 -19.53
N VAL A 301 10.88 -8.44 -20.17
CA VAL A 301 11.85 -7.47 -19.69
C VAL A 301 11.26 -6.05 -19.65
N LYS A 302 11.39 -5.38 -18.49
CA LYS A 302 11.22 -3.92 -18.38
C LYS A 302 12.56 -3.26 -18.13
N PHE A 303 12.71 -2.05 -18.66
CA PHE A 303 13.97 -1.34 -18.69
C PHE A 303 14.07 -0.31 -17.56
N VAL A 304 15.28 -0.12 -17.04
CA VAL A 304 15.61 0.91 -16.04
C VAL A 304 15.61 2.28 -16.71
N PRO A 305 15.08 3.34 -16.08
CA PRO A 305 14.55 3.37 -14.73
C PRO A 305 13.06 3.05 -14.59
N ASP A 306 12.32 2.83 -15.68
CA ASP A 306 10.87 2.61 -15.63
C ASP A 306 10.47 1.41 -14.75
N LEU A 307 11.26 0.33 -14.82
CA LEU A 307 11.14 -0.85 -13.96
C LEU A 307 11.12 -0.51 -12.45
N CYS A 308 11.84 0.53 -12.02
CA CYS A 308 12.01 0.87 -10.60
C CYS A 308 11.03 1.95 -10.13
N ILE A 309 10.71 2.92 -11.00
CA ILE A 309 9.88 4.08 -10.64
C ILE A 309 8.38 3.76 -10.54
N SER A 310 7.94 2.57 -10.95
CA SER A 310 6.59 2.08 -10.63
C SER A 310 6.37 2.06 -9.11
N CYS A 311 7.35 1.60 -8.34
CA CYS A 311 7.27 1.59 -6.87
C CYS A 311 7.89 2.83 -6.25
N HIS A 312 9.08 3.25 -6.70
CA HIS A 312 9.84 4.33 -6.09
C HIS A 312 9.39 5.74 -6.48
N GLY A 313 8.39 5.85 -7.36
CA GLY A 313 7.91 7.13 -7.88
C GLY A 313 8.95 7.87 -8.72
N GLY A 314 8.65 9.13 -9.03
CA GLY A 314 9.41 9.94 -9.99
C GLY A 314 8.85 9.82 -11.41
N ALA A 315 9.52 10.49 -12.36
CA ALA A 315 9.12 10.52 -13.75
C ALA A 315 10.33 10.36 -14.68
N PRO A 316 10.26 9.49 -15.69
CA PRO A 316 11.33 9.36 -16.65
C PRO A 316 11.43 10.64 -17.48
N GLN A 317 12.64 10.95 -17.92
CA GLN A 317 12.92 12.13 -18.73
C GLN A 317 13.06 11.74 -20.21
N PRO A 318 12.70 12.64 -21.14
CA PRO A 318 12.99 12.42 -22.55
C PRO A 318 14.50 12.35 -22.78
N VAL A 319 14.90 11.53 -23.75
CA VAL A 319 16.28 11.47 -24.24
C VAL A 319 16.40 12.44 -25.41
N VAL A 320 17.35 13.37 -25.32
CA VAL A 320 17.61 14.36 -26.39
C VAL A 320 19.07 14.23 -26.81
N ASN A 321 19.31 13.89 -28.08
CA ASN A 321 20.65 13.64 -28.63
C ASN A 321 21.45 12.57 -27.84
N GLY A 322 20.79 11.50 -27.41
CA GLY A 322 21.41 10.41 -26.63
C GLY A 322 21.66 10.75 -25.16
N VAL A 323 21.31 11.95 -24.70
CA VAL A 323 21.48 12.37 -23.30
C VAL A 323 20.16 12.28 -22.55
N TYR A 324 20.17 11.63 -21.39
CA TYR A 324 19.01 11.56 -20.52
C TYR A 324 18.80 12.90 -19.82
N GLY A 325 17.56 13.40 -19.81
CA GLY A 325 17.24 14.68 -19.20
C GLY A 325 17.55 14.78 -17.70
N ASN A 326 17.62 16.01 -17.20
CA ASN A 326 17.81 16.34 -15.77
C ASN A 326 19.03 15.67 -15.10
N GLY A 327 20.06 15.30 -15.87
CA GLY A 327 21.24 14.61 -15.34
C GLY A 327 20.94 13.24 -14.74
N GLY A 328 19.83 12.61 -15.16
CA GLY A 328 19.36 11.33 -14.63
C GLY A 328 18.55 11.43 -13.34
N ASP A 329 18.29 12.63 -12.80
CA ASP A 329 17.43 12.78 -11.63
C ASP A 329 15.95 12.60 -12.01
N LEU A 330 15.37 11.53 -11.48
CA LEU A 330 13.98 11.11 -11.71
C LEU A 330 13.01 11.72 -10.69
N GLY A 331 13.53 12.27 -9.59
CA GLY A 331 12.73 12.64 -8.43
C GLY A 331 12.17 11.44 -7.66
N SER A 332 12.75 10.24 -7.80
CA SER A 332 12.34 9.04 -7.05
C SER A 332 12.63 9.16 -5.54
N ARG A 333 11.94 8.35 -4.74
CA ARG A 333 12.04 8.29 -3.27
C ARG A 333 12.36 6.88 -2.80
N LEU A 334 12.75 6.76 -1.53
CA LEU A 334 12.95 5.46 -0.87
C LEU A 334 11.64 4.91 -0.32
N LEU A 335 11.52 3.58 -0.36
CA LEU A 335 10.43 2.84 0.26
C LEU A 335 10.81 2.53 1.72
N PRO A 336 9.84 2.55 2.65
CA PRO A 336 10.06 2.02 3.98
C PRO A 336 10.13 0.48 3.95
N PHE A 337 10.80 -0.09 4.95
CA PHE A 337 10.84 -1.54 5.20
C PHE A 337 9.70 -1.91 6.15
N ASP A 338 8.62 -2.43 5.57
CA ASP A 338 7.39 -2.74 6.29
C ASP A 338 7.36 -4.21 6.74
N ALA A 339 7.79 -4.46 7.99
CA ALA A 339 7.91 -5.80 8.55
C ALA A 339 6.57 -6.57 8.55
N GLN A 340 5.44 -5.86 8.57
CA GLN A 340 4.10 -6.46 8.53
C GLN A 340 3.80 -7.12 7.18
N THR A 341 4.37 -6.59 6.09
CA THR A 341 4.18 -7.11 4.72
C THR A 341 5.24 -8.14 4.32
N PHE A 342 6.19 -8.42 5.21
CA PHE A 342 7.28 -9.35 4.99
C PHE A 342 7.02 -10.68 5.69
N GLU A 343 7.66 -11.72 5.16
CA GLU A 343 7.71 -13.04 5.75
C GLU A 343 9.14 -13.38 6.18
N PHE A 344 9.24 -14.21 7.21
CA PHE A 344 10.49 -14.54 7.88
C PHE A 344 10.60 -16.05 8.08
N SER A 345 11.84 -16.55 8.17
CA SER A 345 12.09 -17.97 8.40
C SER A 345 11.90 -18.31 9.88
N ASN A 346 11.58 -19.56 10.20
CA ASN A 346 11.62 -20.03 11.59
C ASN A 346 13.04 -20.45 12.05
N ARG A 347 14.03 -20.34 11.16
CA ARG A 347 15.44 -20.65 11.48
C ARG A 347 16.03 -19.56 12.36
N ASN A 348 16.75 -19.96 13.41
CA ASN A 348 17.46 -19.04 14.30
C ASN A 348 18.39 -18.11 13.50
N GLY A 349 18.32 -16.80 13.75
CA GLY A 349 19.03 -15.76 13.00
C GLY A 349 18.22 -15.15 11.85
N PHE A 350 17.11 -15.78 11.45
CA PHE A 350 16.27 -15.36 10.33
C PHE A 350 14.78 -15.24 10.70
N THR A 351 14.48 -15.31 12.00
CA THR A 351 13.12 -15.09 12.51
C THR A 351 12.76 -13.61 12.43
N ARG A 352 11.45 -13.30 12.45
CA ARG A 352 11.01 -11.90 12.54
C ARG A 352 11.70 -11.17 13.68
N ALA A 353 11.77 -11.78 14.86
CA ALA A 353 12.43 -11.19 16.02
C ALA A 353 13.93 -10.89 15.78
N ASP A 354 14.63 -11.74 15.02
CA ASP A 354 16.03 -11.50 14.64
C ASP A 354 16.15 -10.34 13.64
N GLN A 355 15.16 -10.20 12.75
CA GLN A 355 15.15 -9.24 11.64
C GLN A 355 14.55 -7.87 12.00
N GLU A 356 13.78 -7.73 13.07
CA GLU A 356 13.20 -6.44 13.52
C GLU A 356 14.27 -5.36 13.76
N ARG A 357 15.40 -5.72 14.36
CA ARG A 357 16.51 -4.78 14.59
C ARG A 357 17.12 -4.27 13.28
N PRO A 358 17.61 -5.13 12.35
CA PRO A 358 18.15 -4.63 11.09
C PRO A 358 17.10 -3.93 10.23
N LEU A 359 15.83 -4.35 10.25
CA LEU A 359 14.76 -3.62 9.54
C LEU A 359 14.55 -2.21 10.13
N LYS A 360 14.62 -2.06 11.45
CA LYS A 360 14.62 -0.74 12.09
C LYS A 360 15.81 0.12 11.70
N GLU A 361 17.01 -0.46 11.66
CA GLU A 361 18.24 0.24 11.24
C GLU A 361 18.17 0.66 9.75
N LEU A 362 17.61 -0.18 8.89
CA LEU A 362 17.31 0.14 7.49
C LEU A 362 16.29 1.29 7.38
N ASN A 363 15.22 1.24 8.18
CA ASN A 363 14.23 2.33 8.25
C ASN A 363 14.82 3.63 8.78
N LEU A 364 15.79 3.58 9.72
CA LEU A 364 16.55 4.76 10.14
C LEU A 364 17.33 5.36 8.96
N ALA A 365 18.02 4.52 8.19
CA ALA A 365 18.75 4.99 7.01
C ALA A 365 17.81 5.64 5.98
N VAL A 366 16.63 5.06 5.75
CA VAL A 366 15.59 5.64 4.89
C VAL A 366 15.12 6.99 5.45
N HIS A 367 14.79 7.07 6.74
CA HIS A 367 14.30 8.30 7.40
C HIS A 367 15.30 9.46 7.34
N GLU A 368 16.59 9.17 7.48
CA GLU A 368 17.67 10.16 7.42
C GLU A 368 18.10 10.52 5.99
N SER A 369 17.57 9.82 4.99
CA SER A 369 17.93 10.01 3.58
C SER A 369 17.52 11.39 3.06
N PRO A 370 18.36 12.06 2.24
CA PRO A 370 18.00 13.35 1.63
C PRO A 370 16.87 13.25 0.60
N VAL A 371 16.44 12.03 0.23
CA VAL A 371 15.39 11.75 -0.75
C VAL A 371 14.18 11.04 -0.15
N VAL A 372 14.02 11.02 1.18
CA VAL A 372 12.83 10.46 1.81
C VAL A 372 11.60 11.35 1.57
N SER A 373 10.43 10.75 1.36
CA SER A 373 9.18 11.51 1.31
C SER A 373 8.65 11.80 2.72
N GLU A 374 7.86 12.86 2.87
CA GLU A 374 7.22 13.18 4.14
C GLU A 374 6.27 12.07 4.62
N ARG A 375 5.66 11.30 3.71
CA ARG A 375 4.76 10.19 4.09
C ARG A 375 5.54 8.98 4.58
N THR A 376 6.62 8.62 3.90
CA THR A 376 7.52 7.55 4.35
C THR A 376 8.09 7.88 5.73
N LYS A 377 8.46 9.15 5.94
CA LYS A 377 8.94 9.63 7.23
C LYS A 377 7.90 9.48 8.34
N GLU A 378 6.66 9.92 8.10
CA GLU A 378 5.56 9.77 9.07
C GLU A 378 5.29 8.30 9.42
N LEU A 379 5.30 7.40 8.43
CA LEU A 379 5.09 5.97 8.65
C LEU A 379 6.17 5.39 9.55
N ILE A 380 7.44 5.63 9.21
CA ILE A 380 8.59 5.12 9.97
C ILE A 380 8.57 5.65 11.41
N GLU A 381 8.33 6.95 11.60
CA GLU A 381 8.21 7.53 12.94
C GLU A 381 7.04 6.88 13.70
N GLY A 382 5.88 6.74 13.06
CA GLY A 382 4.70 6.11 13.63
C GLY A 382 4.94 4.68 14.11
N TRP A 383 5.54 3.84 13.26
CA TRP A 383 5.89 2.46 13.58
C TRP A 383 6.78 2.37 14.82
N TYR A 384 7.79 3.24 14.92
CA TYR A 384 8.75 3.16 16.02
C TYR A 384 8.45 4.07 17.22
N GLY A 385 7.27 4.71 17.26
CA GLY A 385 6.79 5.45 18.43
C GLY A 385 7.26 6.91 18.50
N GLY A 386 7.53 7.52 17.35
CA GLY A 386 7.91 8.92 17.14
C GLY A 386 9.33 9.08 16.60
N ALA A 387 9.72 10.34 16.34
CA ALA A 387 11.03 10.70 15.75
C ALA A 387 12.27 10.26 16.56
N ALA A 388 12.12 9.81 17.80
CA ALA A 388 13.20 9.23 18.62
C ALA A 388 13.28 7.70 18.53
N PHE A 389 12.35 7.06 17.81
CA PHE A 389 12.30 5.62 17.57
C PHE A 389 12.39 4.77 18.86
N PRO A 390 11.63 5.07 19.93
CA PRO A 390 11.75 4.37 21.21
C PRO A 390 11.41 2.87 21.15
N ARG A 391 10.59 2.42 20.20
CA ARG A 391 10.18 1.01 20.10
C ARG A 391 11.27 0.15 19.46
N ALA A 392 11.48 -1.06 19.99
CA ALA A 392 12.45 -2.00 19.43
C ALA A 392 11.93 -2.69 18.16
N THR A 393 10.62 -2.86 18.05
CA THR A 393 9.93 -3.54 16.94
C THR A 393 8.92 -2.59 16.29
N GLN A 394 8.55 -2.90 15.05
CA GLN A 394 7.49 -2.20 14.33
C GLN A 394 6.14 -2.34 15.06
N ASP A 395 5.36 -1.25 15.05
CA ASP A 395 3.95 -1.23 15.44
C ASP A 395 3.09 -1.54 14.20
N ASP A 396 2.66 -2.81 14.08
CA ASP A 396 1.92 -3.32 12.93
C ASP A 396 0.53 -2.69 12.78
N ASP A 397 -0.04 -2.18 13.87
CA ASP A 397 -1.38 -1.59 13.89
C ASP A 397 -1.36 -0.06 13.75
N PHE A 398 -0.19 0.51 13.43
CA PHE A 398 -0.06 1.95 13.29
C PHE A 398 -0.95 2.50 12.15
N VAL A 399 -1.79 3.46 12.49
CA VAL A 399 -2.60 4.24 11.55
C VAL A 399 -2.17 5.72 11.61
N PRO A 400 -1.77 6.33 10.48
CA PRO A 400 -1.46 7.75 10.43
C PRO A 400 -2.64 8.61 10.86
N SER A 401 -2.36 9.76 11.48
CA SER A 401 -3.41 10.65 11.99
C SER A 401 -4.40 11.12 10.91
N GLY A 402 -3.92 11.31 9.67
CA GLY A 402 -4.74 11.63 8.51
C GLY A 402 -5.75 10.54 8.10
N TRP A 403 -5.59 9.32 8.61
CA TRP A 403 -6.43 8.16 8.35
C TRP A 403 -7.26 7.74 9.57
N ALA A 404 -7.21 8.50 10.68
CA ALA A 404 -7.89 8.15 11.92
C ALA A 404 -9.43 8.02 11.81
N SER A 405 -10.04 8.67 10.81
CA SER A 405 -11.49 8.52 10.52
C SER A 405 -11.83 7.29 9.67
N ASP A 406 -10.81 6.62 9.12
CA ASP A 406 -10.91 5.58 8.09
C ASP A 406 -10.01 4.37 8.42
N VAL A 407 -9.94 4.01 9.71
CA VAL A 407 -9.06 2.96 10.23
C VAL A 407 -9.23 1.62 9.52
N GLU A 408 -10.48 1.17 9.33
CA GLU A 408 -10.79 -0.10 8.67
C GLU A 408 -10.35 -0.07 7.20
N LEU A 409 -10.69 0.97 6.45
CA LEU A 409 -10.23 1.14 5.07
C LEU A 409 -8.70 1.17 4.98
N TYR A 410 -8.04 1.82 5.95
CA TYR A 410 -6.60 1.89 5.99
C TYR A 410 -5.97 0.51 6.22
N LEU A 411 -6.31 -0.16 7.31
CA LEU A 411 -5.68 -1.41 7.72
C LEU A 411 -6.04 -2.58 6.78
N GLU A 412 -7.27 -2.64 6.30
CA GLU A 412 -7.74 -3.79 5.51
C GLU A 412 -7.43 -3.64 4.01
N VAL A 413 -7.34 -2.40 3.50
CA VAL A 413 -7.16 -2.14 2.06
C VAL A 413 -5.87 -1.39 1.78
N TYR A 414 -5.76 -0.15 2.26
CA TYR A 414 -4.73 0.78 1.81
C TYR A 414 -3.34 0.33 2.24
N ALA A 415 -3.13 0.01 3.52
CA ALA A 415 -1.88 -0.49 4.07
C ALA A 415 -1.35 -1.73 3.33
N PRO A 416 -2.13 -2.82 3.19
CA PRO A 416 -1.64 -4.05 2.55
C PRO A 416 -1.53 -3.96 1.02
N SER A 417 -2.23 -3.03 0.35
CA SER A 417 -2.36 -3.07 -1.12
C SER A 417 -1.83 -1.83 -1.85
N CYS A 418 -1.75 -0.68 -1.17
CA CYS A 418 -1.48 0.61 -1.82
C CYS A 418 -0.29 1.35 -1.18
N ARG A 419 -0.16 1.26 0.15
CA ARG A 419 0.74 2.11 0.97
C ARG A 419 2.18 2.05 0.52
N THR A 420 2.73 0.87 0.21
CA THR A 420 4.15 0.70 -0.14
C THR A 420 4.58 1.69 -1.22
N CYS A 421 3.90 1.70 -2.37
CA CYS A 421 4.25 2.59 -3.49
C CYS A 421 3.75 4.02 -3.24
N HIS A 422 2.52 4.18 -2.73
CA HIS A 422 1.94 5.51 -2.55
C HIS A 422 2.67 6.34 -1.50
N ALA A 423 3.25 5.74 -0.46
CA ALA A 423 4.07 6.45 0.51
C ALA A 423 5.32 7.12 -0.12
N ALA A 424 5.85 6.57 -1.21
CA ALA A 424 6.98 7.15 -1.95
C ALA A 424 6.55 8.19 -3.00
N MET A 425 5.25 8.38 -3.25
CA MET A 425 4.77 9.40 -4.17
C MET A 425 4.78 10.79 -3.51
N ASP A 426 4.81 11.83 -4.34
CA ASP A 426 4.55 13.20 -3.89
C ASP A 426 3.04 13.46 -3.87
N ALA A 427 2.62 14.45 -3.06
CA ALA A 427 1.22 14.88 -3.02
C ALA A 427 0.73 15.29 -4.44
N PRO A 428 -0.54 15.00 -4.78
CA PRO A 428 -1.59 14.42 -3.94
C PRO A 428 -1.68 12.88 -3.98
N LEU A 429 -0.83 12.20 -4.74
CA LEU A 429 -0.88 10.73 -4.91
C LEU A 429 -0.26 9.98 -3.73
N ASP A 430 0.30 10.73 -2.78
CA ASP A 430 0.84 10.22 -1.52
C ASP A 430 -0.27 9.83 -0.52
N PHE A 431 -1.51 10.24 -0.81
CA PHE A 431 -2.72 9.97 -0.02
C PHE A 431 -2.51 10.15 1.48
N ALA A 432 -1.99 11.33 1.84
CA ALA A 432 -1.75 11.72 3.23
C ALA A 432 -2.94 11.52 4.18
N THR A 433 -4.18 11.55 3.67
CA THR A 433 -5.41 11.38 4.46
C THR A 433 -6.42 10.48 3.75
N GLY A 434 -7.32 9.88 4.54
CA GLY A 434 -8.47 9.12 4.01
C GLY A 434 -9.40 9.99 3.15
N ASP A 435 -9.60 11.26 3.53
CA ASP A 435 -10.36 12.23 2.74
C ASP A 435 -9.73 12.49 1.37
N LEU A 436 -8.40 12.62 1.30
CA LEU A 436 -7.69 12.82 0.04
C LEU A 436 -7.79 11.57 -0.84
N PHE A 437 -7.64 10.38 -0.26
CA PHE A 437 -7.83 9.13 -0.97
C PHE A 437 -9.25 9.01 -1.54
N LYS A 438 -10.29 9.30 -0.74
CA LYS A 438 -11.68 9.29 -1.19
C LYS A 438 -12.01 10.39 -2.20
N ALA A 439 -11.30 11.52 -2.19
CA ALA A 439 -11.43 12.55 -3.23
C ALA A 439 -11.02 12.02 -4.61
N TYR A 440 -10.18 10.98 -4.67
CA TYR A 440 -9.80 10.27 -5.89
C TYR A 440 -10.75 9.13 -6.28
N ALA A 441 -11.89 8.97 -5.59
CA ALA A 441 -12.87 7.92 -5.87
C ALA A 441 -13.19 7.74 -7.37
N PRO A 442 -13.40 8.79 -8.20
CA PRO A 442 -13.65 8.59 -9.63
C PRO A 442 -12.52 7.85 -10.35
N GLN A 443 -11.27 8.16 -10.03
CA GLN A 443 -10.12 7.45 -10.60
C GLN A 443 -10.01 6.05 -10.02
N ILE A 444 -10.18 5.90 -8.70
CA ILE A 444 -10.06 4.58 -8.05
C ILE A 444 -11.15 3.62 -8.57
N HIS A 445 -12.37 4.09 -8.78
CA HIS A 445 -13.43 3.30 -9.43
C HIS A 445 -13.02 2.87 -10.84
N LYS A 446 -12.38 3.76 -11.61
CA LYS A 446 -11.84 3.40 -12.93
C LYS A 446 -10.73 2.35 -12.85
N GLU A 447 -9.80 2.47 -11.90
CA GLU A 447 -8.76 1.45 -11.69
C GLU A 447 -9.35 0.11 -11.25
N LEU A 448 -10.44 0.13 -10.47
CA LEU A 448 -11.20 -1.06 -10.09
C LEU A 448 -11.91 -1.70 -11.29
N GLU A 449 -12.57 -0.90 -12.13
CA GLU A 449 -13.24 -1.37 -13.34
C GLU A 449 -12.24 -1.92 -14.37
N ALA A 450 -11.12 -1.20 -14.58
CA ALA A 450 -10.08 -1.56 -15.54
C ALA A 450 -9.13 -2.64 -15.01
N ARG A 451 -9.11 -2.90 -13.70
CA ARG A 451 -8.23 -3.86 -13.03
C ARG A 451 -6.75 -3.57 -13.33
N THR A 452 -6.35 -2.32 -13.13
CA THR A 452 -5.01 -1.82 -13.45
C THR A 452 -4.17 -1.54 -12.20
N MET A 453 -4.78 -1.58 -11.01
CA MET A 453 -4.09 -1.44 -9.73
C MET A 453 -4.47 -2.58 -8.78
N PRO A 454 -3.60 -2.92 -7.80
CA PRO A 454 -2.23 -2.41 -7.62
C PRO A 454 -1.24 -2.79 -8.75
N ASP A 455 -0.30 -1.88 -9.10
CA ASP A 455 0.74 -2.08 -10.14
C ASP A 455 1.93 -2.95 -9.64
N SER A 456 1.60 -4.10 -9.05
CA SER A 456 2.55 -5.14 -8.69
C SER A 456 1.82 -6.48 -8.73
N ARG A 457 2.39 -7.47 -9.42
CA ARG A 457 1.71 -8.74 -9.68
C ARG A 457 1.21 -9.43 -8.39
N ARG A 458 2.05 -9.59 -7.37
CA ARG A 458 1.63 -10.31 -6.15
C ARG A 458 0.60 -9.51 -5.36
N THR A 459 0.81 -8.21 -5.22
CA THR A 459 -0.13 -7.32 -4.55
C THR A 459 -1.48 -7.28 -5.28
N PHE A 460 -1.45 -7.31 -6.61
CA PHE A 460 -2.64 -7.44 -7.46
C PHE A 460 -3.38 -8.75 -7.22
N GLU A 461 -2.67 -9.88 -7.30
CA GLU A 461 -3.22 -11.21 -7.01
C GLU A 461 -3.87 -11.23 -5.62
N ALA A 462 -3.17 -10.76 -4.57
CA ALA A 462 -3.67 -10.73 -3.19
C ALA A 462 -4.84 -9.75 -2.98
N PHE A 463 -4.86 -8.62 -3.70
CA PHE A 463 -5.96 -7.67 -3.64
C PHE A 463 -7.21 -8.25 -4.31
N TRP A 464 -7.12 -8.67 -5.57
CA TRP A 464 -8.26 -9.13 -6.36
C TRP A 464 -8.79 -10.50 -5.95
N SER A 465 -7.96 -11.34 -5.31
CA SER A 465 -8.40 -12.63 -4.74
C SER A 465 -9.00 -12.51 -3.33
N SER A 466 -9.32 -11.29 -2.87
CA SER A 466 -9.81 -11.05 -1.52
C SER A 466 -11.10 -10.23 -1.48
N ALA A 467 -11.61 -9.95 -0.26
CA ALA A 467 -12.75 -9.06 -0.06
C ALA A 467 -12.40 -7.56 -0.24
N ARG A 468 -11.12 -7.22 -0.40
CA ARG A 468 -10.62 -5.84 -0.48
C ARG A 468 -11.21 -5.00 -1.61
N PRO A 469 -11.43 -5.51 -2.84
CA PRO A 469 -12.04 -4.71 -3.90
C PRO A 469 -13.46 -4.28 -3.54
N ALA A 470 -14.24 -5.18 -2.92
CA ALA A 470 -15.58 -4.89 -2.45
C ALA A 470 -15.58 -3.91 -1.27
N LEU A 471 -14.67 -4.11 -0.29
CA LEU A 471 -14.51 -3.20 0.84
C LEU A 471 -14.08 -1.79 0.39
N LEU A 472 -13.17 -1.70 -0.59
CA LEU A 472 -12.77 -0.45 -1.20
C LEU A 472 -13.95 0.23 -1.89
N ALA A 473 -14.64 -0.49 -2.78
CA ALA A 473 -15.80 0.05 -3.49
C ALA A 473 -16.92 0.54 -2.55
N ALA A 474 -17.14 -0.16 -1.43
CA ALA A 474 -18.13 0.22 -0.41
C ALA A 474 -17.70 1.43 0.43
N SER A 475 -16.39 1.60 0.63
CA SER A 475 -15.80 2.66 1.46
C SER A 475 -15.57 3.96 0.69
N LEU A 476 -15.49 3.89 -0.64
CA LEU A 476 -15.46 5.07 -1.49
C LEU A 476 -16.85 5.70 -1.53
N PRO A 477 -16.94 7.05 -1.60
CA PRO A 477 -18.14 7.68 -2.11
C PRO A 477 -18.56 6.93 -3.36
N SER A 478 -19.86 6.56 -3.45
CA SER A 478 -20.39 5.96 -4.68
C SER A 478 -19.83 6.76 -5.84
N PRO A 479 -19.32 6.09 -6.90
CA PRO A 479 -18.88 6.83 -8.06
C PRO A 479 -20.07 7.71 -8.35
N THR A 480 -19.94 9.03 -8.18
CA THR A 480 -21.01 9.89 -8.64
C THR A 480 -20.98 9.50 -10.10
N PRO A 481 -22.01 8.82 -10.62
CA PRO A 481 -22.13 8.87 -12.05
C PRO A 481 -22.18 10.38 -12.32
N LEU A 482 -22.07 10.81 -13.56
CA LEU A 482 -22.70 12.08 -13.87
C LEU A 482 -24.23 12.11 -13.58
N ASN A 483 -24.77 11.20 -12.76
CA ASN A 483 -26.00 11.33 -12.01
C ASN A 483 -25.69 11.79 -10.59
N VAL A 484 -25.76 13.10 -10.39
CA VAL A 484 -26.16 13.65 -9.09
C VAL A 484 -27.36 12.82 -8.58
N PRO A 485 -27.40 12.36 -7.31
CA PRO A 485 -28.65 11.94 -6.70
C PRO A 485 -29.49 13.21 -6.53
N LEU A 486 -30.20 13.56 -7.59
CA LEU A 486 -31.25 14.57 -7.56
C LEU A 486 -32.54 13.79 -7.68
N ASP A 487 -33.43 13.99 -6.71
CA ASP A 487 -34.89 13.77 -6.79
C ASP A 487 -35.55 14.64 -7.90
N LEU A 488 -34.80 15.01 -8.95
CA LEU A 488 -35.24 15.72 -10.13
C LEU A 488 -36.24 14.95 -11.00
N PRO A 489 -36.25 13.60 -11.09
CA PRO A 489 -37.23 12.93 -11.95
C PRO A 489 -38.65 13.32 -11.56
N GLN A 490 -38.97 13.34 -10.27
CA GLN A 490 -40.34 13.62 -9.82
C GLN A 490 -40.73 15.09 -10.00
N VAL A 491 -39.81 16.02 -9.72
CA VAL A 491 -40.06 17.47 -9.88
C VAL A 491 -40.08 17.88 -11.36
N ALA A 492 -39.22 17.31 -12.19
CA ALA A 492 -39.21 17.54 -13.64
C ALA A 492 -40.47 16.95 -14.30
N ILE A 493 -40.88 15.73 -13.93
CA ILE A 493 -42.12 15.10 -14.41
C ILE A 493 -43.36 15.91 -13.99
N ASP A 494 -43.40 16.43 -12.76
CA ASP A 494 -44.51 17.26 -12.29
C ASP A 494 -44.57 18.64 -12.97
N VAL A 495 -43.41 19.24 -13.28
CA VAL A 495 -43.32 20.51 -14.01
C VAL A 495 -43.67 20.31 -15.50
N GLU A 496 -43.17 19.27 -16.15
CA GLU A 496 -43.48 18.90 -17.54
C GLU A 496 -44.98 18.62 -17.73
N ARG A 497 -45.57 17.84 -16.83
CA ARG A 497 -47.02 17.54 -16.82
C ARG A 497 -47.87 18.80 -16.64
N ARG A 498 -47.38 19.81 -15.90
CA ARG A 498 -48.07 21.10 -15.68
C ARG A 498 -47.86 22.12 -16.78
N LEU A 499 -46.78 22.00 -17.56
CA LEU A 499 -46.43 22.91 -18.65
C LEU A 499 -46.98 22.45 -20.01
N GLU A 500 -47.47 21.21 -20.15
CA GLU A 500 -47.99 20.63 -21.41
C GLU A 500 -46.95 20.70 -22.55
N ILE A 501 -45.65 20.53 -22.22
CA ILE A 501 -44.57 20.55 -23.20
C ILE A 501 -44.12 19.10 -23.46
N ASP A 502 -44.21 18.66 -24.71
CA ASP A 502 -43.67 17.38 -25.17
C ASP A 502 -42.16 17.51 -25.40
N SER A 503 -41.39 17.58 -24.31
CA SER A 503 -39.94 17.81 -24.34
C SER A 503 -39.10 16.54 -24.20
N ALA A 504 -39.74 15.37 -24.11
CA ALA A 504 -39.06 14.07 -24.08
C ALA A 504 -38.10 13.90 -25.28
N THR A 505 -38.43 14.47 -26.44
CA THR A 505 -37.54 14.50 -27.62
C THR A 505 -36.41 15.54 -27.52
N THR A 506 -36.59 16.65 -26.80
CA THR A 506 -35.52 17.67 -26.66
C THR A 506 -34.49 17.30 -25.59
N LEU A 507 -34.91 16.54 -24.56
CA LEU A 507 -34.05 16.03 -23.48
C LEU A 507 -33.36 14.71 -23.84
N LEU A 508 -34.01 13.78 -24.57
CA LEU A 508 -33.36 12.55 -25.04
C LEU A 508 -32.27 12.83 -26.08
N ASP A 509 -32.46 13.79 -26.99
CA ASP A 509 -31.45 14.17 -28.00
C ASP A 509 -30.25 14.93 -27.39
N MET A 510 -30.34 15.35 -26.12
CA MET A 510 -29.26 16.00 -25.37
C MET A 510 -28.39 15.02 -24.57
N ARG A 511 -28.52 13.70 -24.79
CA ARG A 511 -27.43 12.75 -24.55
C ARG A 511 -26.30 13.02 -25.56
N VAL A 512 -25.63 14.15 -25.40
CA VAL A 512 -24.23 14.25 -25.81
C VAL A 512 -23.52 13.22 -24.94
N ASP A 513 -22.88 12.27 -25.58
CA ASP A 513 -22.19 11.17 -24.93
C ASP A 513 -20.98 11.71 -24.15
N PHE A 514 -21.22 12.20 -22.93
CA PHE A 514 -20.20 12.71 -22.02
C PHE A 514 -19.25 11.59 -21.54
N ALA A 515 -19.58 10.31 -21.73
CA ALA A 515 -18.65 9.21 -21.50
C ALA A 515 -17.47 9.29 -22.49
N GLY A 516 -17.73 9.68 -23.74
CA GLY A 516 -16.68 9.92 -24.74
C GLY A 516 -15.79 11.13 -24.43
N LEU A 517 -16.26 12.12 -23.66
CA LEU A 517 -15.45 13.25 -23.20
C LEU A 517 -14.48 12.87 -22.07
N GLY A 518 -14.83 11.86 -21.25
CA GLY A 518 -13.93 11.27 -20.26
C GLY A 518 -12.72 10.57 -20.89
N ASP A 519 -12.93 9.91 -22.04
CA ASP A 519 -11.84 9.32 -22.84
C ASP A 519 -10.98 10.37 -23.55
N LEU A 520 -11.54 11.52 -23.95
CA LEU A 520 -10.79 12.63 -24.55
C LEU A 520 -9.95 13.42 -23.54
N ALA A 521 -10.35 13.45 -22.25
CA ALA A 521 -9.56 14.05 -21.18
C ALA A 521 -8.28 13.25 -20.83
N MET A 522 -8.15 12.01 -21.34
CA MET A 522 -7.06 11.09 -21.00
C MET A 522 -5.74 11.32 -21.74
N ARG A 523 -5.72 12.11 -22.80
CA ARG A 523 -4.46 12.70 -23.29
C ARG A 523 -4.45 14.12 -22.77
N SER A 524 -3.65 14.40 -21.74
CA SER A 524 -3.63 15.75 -21.18
C SER A 524 -3.38 16.72 -22.35
N PRO A 525 -4.27 17.70 -22.61
CA PRO A 525 -4.08 18.65 -23.72
C PRO A 525 -2.73 19.36 -23.62
N THR A 526 -2.19 19.45 -22.41
CA THR A 526 -0.82 19.86 -22.09
C THR A 526 0.26 18.90 -22.62
N ALA A 527 0.10 17.58 -22.48
CA ALA A 527 1.00 16.59 -23.09
C ALA A 527 0.89 16.56 -24.62
N LEU A 528 -0.32 16.73 -25.18
CA LEU A 528 -0.50 16.82 -26.63
C LEU A 528 0.14 18.10 -27.20
N LEU A 529 0.02 19.22 -26.47
CA LEU A 529 0.72 20.47 -26.79
C LEU A 529 2.24 20.29 -26.74
N ALA A 530 2.74 19.63 -25.69
CA ALA A 530 4.16 19.31 -25.56
C ALA A 530 4.66 18.40 -26.69
N ALA A 531 3.94 17.33 -27.01
CA ALA A 531 4.26 16.42 -28.11
C ALA A 531 4.22 17.11 -29.48
N THR A 532 3.24 17.98 -29.72
CA THR A 532 3.14 18.78 -30.95
C THR A 532 4.33 19.73 -31.07
N GLN A 533 4.74 20.37 -29.98
CA GLN A 533 5.91 21.25 -29.94
C GLN A 533 7.22 20.48 -30.16
N THR A 534 7.35 19.27 -29.61
CA THR A 534 8.48 18.36 -29.87
C THR A 534 8.53 17.99 -31.36
N ARG A 535 7.40 17.62 -31.95
CA ARG A 535 7.34 17.22 -33.37
C ARG A 535 7.68 18.36 -34.33
N ILE A 536 7.26 19.59 -34.02
CA ILE A 536 7.67 20.79 -34.78
C ILE A 536 9.20 20.94 -34.72
N THR A 537 9.80 20.75 -33.55
CA THR A 537 11.26 20.88 -33.35
C THR A 537 12.02 19.83 -34.16
N GLU A 538 11.56 18.57 -34.17
CA GLU A 538 12.14 17.49 -34.98
C GLU A 538 12.07 17.79 -36.48
N LEU A 539 10.91 18.25 -36.97
CA LEU A 539 10.75 18.59 -38.38
C LEU A 539 11.62 19.78 -38.79
N GLU A 540 11.84 20.76 -37.90
CA GLU A 540 12.76 21.86 -38.14
C GLU A 540 14.22 21.40 -38.29
N GLN A 541 14.63 20.40 -37.50
CA GLN A 541 15.94 19.77 -37.63
C GLN A 541 16.06 18.98 -38.94
N GLN A 542 15.05 18.17 -39.28
CA GLN A 542 14.98 17.44 -40.55
C GLN A 542 15.02 18.39 -41.75
N ARG A 543 14.30 19.51 -41.69
CA ARG A 543 14.35 20.55 -42.72
C ARG A 543 15.76 21.09 -42.92
N GLN A 544 16.50 21.31 -41.85
CA GLN A 544 17.87 21.83 -41.92
C GLN A 544 18.82 20.82 -42.58
N ILE A 545 18.67 19.53 -42.28
CA ILE A 545 19.43 18.44 -42.92
C ILE A 545 19.13 18.39 -44.42
N LEU A 546 17.85 18.38 -44.81
CA LEU A 546 17.44 18.31 -46.21
C LEU A 546 17.88 19.54 -47.03
N ARG A 547 17.96 20.72 -46.40
CA ARG A 547 18.53 21.93 -47.01
C ARG A 547 20.03 21.80 -47.28
N ASN A 548 20.78 21.20 -46.36
CA ASN A 548 22.21 20.96 -46.53
C ASN A 548 22.48 19.94 -47.65
N GLU A 549 21.58 18.97 -47.83
CA GLU A 549 21.65 17.94 -48.88
C GLU A 549 21.10 18.37 -50.25
N ARG A 550 20.63 19.63 -50.38
CA ARG A 550 20.01 20.18 -51.60
C ARG A 550 18.76 19.41 -52.08
N ALA A 551 18.02 18.78 -51.16
CA ALA A 551 16.81 18.00 -51.46
C ALA A 551 15.54 18.87 -51.50
N GLY A 552 15.46 19.80 -52.46
CA GLY A 552 14.45 20.88 -52.49
C GLY A 552 12.97 20.46 -52.41
N LEU A 553 12.58 19.36 -53.06
CA LEU A 553 11.20 18.86 -53.01
C LEU A 553 10.81 18.29 -51.64
N LEU A 554 11.75 17.69 -50.91
CA LEU A 554 11.53 17.16 -49.56
C LEU A 554 11.48 18.27 -48.52
N VAL A 555 12.22 19.36 -48.74
CA VAL A 555 12.14 20.57 -47.89
C VAL A 555 10.74 21.19 -47.95
N GLN A 556 10.09 21.19 -49.12
CA GLN A 556 8.75 21.74 -49.28
C GLN A 556 7.68 20.93 -48.53
N ASP A 557 7.71 19.59 -48.61
CA ASP A 557 6.79 18.71 -47.85
C ASP A 557 6.97 18.88 -46.33
N VAL A 558 8.21 19.04 -45.86
CA VAL A 558 8.50 19.31 -44.44
C VAL A 558 8.02 20.70 -44.00
N ASP A 559 8.20 21.73 -44.83
CA ASP A 559 7.71 23.09 -44.54
C ASP A 559 6.16 23.14 -44.45
N GLU A 560 5.45 22.40 -45.31
CA GLU A 560 3.99 22.27 -45.26
C GLU A 560 3.52 21.59 -43.95
N ARG A 561 4.19 20.51 -43.53
CA ARG A 561 3.88 19.80 -42.27
C ARG A 561 4.16 20.63 -41.02
N ILE A 562 5.26 21.39 -41.00
CA ILE A 562 5.57 22.34 -39.91
C ILE A 562 4.47 23.40 -39.82
N GLY A 563 3.99 23.91 -40.97
CA GLY A 563 2.91 24.89 -41.03
C GLY A 563 1.60 24.36 -40.46
N ASP A 564 1.23 23.13 -40.79
CA ASP A 564 0.03 22.47 -40.24
C ASP A 564 0.13 22.24 -38.74
N LEU A 565 1.26 21.73 -38.24
CA LEU A 565 1.43 21.47 -36.81
C LEU A 565 1.46 22.75 -35.97
N ARG A 566 2.03 23.84 -36.48
CA ARG A 566 2.02 25.14 -35.79
C ARG A 566 0.60 25.69 -35.63
N ARG A 567 -0.22 25.62 -36.69
CA ARG A 567 -1.64 26.02 -36.60
C ARG A 567 -2.38 25.21 -35.54
N ARG A 568 -2.19 23.90 -35.52
CA ARG A 568 -2.84 22.99 -34.56
C ARG A 568 -2.39 23.21 -33.11
N ARG A 569 -1.09 23.49 -32.91
CA ARG A 569 -0.54 23.90 -31.62
C ARG A 569 -1.18 25.19 -31.12
N ASP A 570 -1.28 26.21 -31.99
CA ASP A 570 -1.84 27.50 -31.61
C ASP A 570 -3.34 27.37 -31.26
N ASP A 571 -4.11 26.59 -32.04
CA ASP A 571 -5.50 26.26 -31.73
C ASP A 571 -5.66 25.54 -30.37
N LEU A 572 -4.73 24.62 -30.04
CA LEU A 572 -4.71 23.88 -28.77
C LEU A 572 -4.30 24.76 -27.58
N GLN A 573 -3.35 25.67 -27.79
CA GLN A 573 -2.87 26.63 -26.79
C GLN A 573 -3.93 27.68 -26.47
N ASP A 574 -4.60 28.24 -27.49
CA ASP A 574 -5.70 29.18 -27.32
C ASP A 574 -6.85 28.52 -26.55
N TRP A 575 -7.15 27.25 -26.83
CA TRP A 575 -8.14 26.49 -26.07
C TRP A 575 -7.74 26.29 -24.59
N LEU A 576 -6.48 25.93 -24.32
CA LEU A 576 -5.96 25.75 -22.95
C LEU A 576 -6.02 27.05 -22.14
N ASN A 577 -5.78 28.18 -22.78
CA ASN A 577 -5.88 29.50 -22.16
C ASN A 577 -7.34 29.86 -21.82
N ASP A 578 -8.29 29.43 -22.64
CA ASP A 578 -9.71 29.72 -22.48
C ASP A 578 -10.47 28.70 -21.60
N ASN A 579 -9.96 27.47 -21.42
CA ASN A 579 -10.70 26.36 -20.81
C ASN A 579 -9.78 25.46 -19.97
N SER A 580 -9.52 25.83 -18.71
CA SER A 580 -8.98 24.87 -17.73
C SER A 580 -10.01 23.79 -17.41
N LEU A 581 -9.56 22.58 -17.04
CA LEU A 581 -10.46 21.50 -16.56
C LEU A 581 -11.36 22.01 -15.41
N ASN A 582 -10.81 22.87 -14.57
CA ASN A 582 -11.51 23.58 -13.49
C ASN A 582 -12.56 24.58 -14.02
N ALA A 583 -12.33 25.24 -15.15
CA ALA A 583 -13.30 26.15 -15.78
C ALA A 583 -14.47 25.39 -16.42
N LEU A 584 -14.22 24.22 -17.02
CA LEU A 584 -15.26 23.33 -17.54
C LEU A 584 -16.10 22.74 -16.41
N GLN A 585 -15.46 22.26 -15.35
CA GLN A 585 -16.15 21.80 -14.14
C GLN A 585 -16.97 22.93 -13.50
N ALA A 586 -16.38 24.12 -13.35
CA ALA A 586 -17.10 25.28 -12.82
C ALA A 586 -18.25 25.74 -13.72
N GLN A 587 -18.15 25.57 -15.04
CA GLN A 587 -19.23 25.86 -15.98
C GLN A 587 -20.37 24.84 -15.85
N GLN A 588 -20.04 23.57 -15.70
CA GLN A 588 -21.01 22.51 -15.42
C GLN A 588 -21.74 22.78 -14.09
N ASP A 589 -21.01 23.07 -13.01
CA ASP A 589 -21.59 23.38 -11.71
C ASP A 589 -22.49 24.63 -11.74
N ARG A 590 -22.12 25.64 -12.53
CA ARG A 590 -22.96 26.82 -12.78
C ARG A 590 -24.27 26.44 -13.48
N LEU A 591 -24.20 25.70 -14.59
CA LEU A 591 -25.38 25.29 -15.36
C LEU A 591 -26.32 24.40 -14.54
N THR A 592 -25.79 23.50 -13.71
CA THR A 592 -26.59 22.66 -12.81
C THR A 592 -27.29 23.49 -11.74
N ARG A 593 -26.64 24.53 -11.18
CA ARG A 593 -27.27 25.47 -10.25
C ARG A 593 -28.34 26.31 -10.94
N ASP A 594 -28.06 26.88 -12.11
CA ASP A 594 -29.00 27.72 -12.86
C ASP A 594 -30.26 26.95 -13.26
N TRP A 595 -30.11 25.67 -13.64
CA TRP A 595 -31.24 24.79 -13.95
C TRP A 595 -32.10 24.50 -12.72
N ARG A 596 -31.48 24.19 -11.58
CA ARG A 596 -32.17 23.96 -10.30
C ARG A 596 -32.97 25.19 -9.89
N ASP A 597 -32.34 26.36 -9.97
CA ASP A 597 -32.99 27.63 -9.61
C ASP A 597 -34.15 27.96 -10.55
N LEU A 598 -34.00 27.68 -11.85
CA LEU A 598 -35.04 27.87 -12.85
C LEU A 598 -36.25 26.97 -12.57
N LEU A 599 -36.05 25.69 -12.28
CA LEU A 599 -37.12 24.75 -11.96
C LEU A 599 -37.87 25.15 -10.68
N GLN A 600 -37.13 25.57 -9.65
CA GLN A 600 -37.75 26.06 -8.41
C GLN A 600 -38.51 27.38 -8.59
N ARG A 601 -38.01 28.30 -9.43
CA ARG A 601 -38.72 29.53 -9.79
C ARG A 601 -39.98 29.23 -10.60
N ALA A 602 -39.89 28.32 -11.57
CA ALA A 602 -41.01 27.89 -12.40
C ALA A 602 -42.12 27.25 -11.57
N ASP A 603 -41.79 26.34 -10.65
CA ASP A 603 -42.78 25.72 -9.77
C ASP A 603 -43.46 26.76 -8.85
N ARG A 604 -42.70 27.71 -8.27
CA ARG A 604 -43.27 28.80 -7.47
C ARG A 604 -44.20 29.69 -8.28
N GLN A 605 -43.79 30.10 -9.49
CA GLN A 605 -44.60 30.95 -10.36
C GLN A 605 -45.90 30.26 -10.77
N LEU A 606 -45.84 28.99 -11.17
CA LEU A 606 -47.01 28.19 -11.55
C LEU A 606 -47.96 27.96 -10.38
N ARG A 607 -47.46 27.80 -9.14
CA ARG A 607 -48.29 27.69 -7.93
C ARG A 607 -48.95 29.00 -7.51
N SER A 608 -48.29 30.13 -7.76
CA SER A 608 -48.81 31.47 -7.41
C SER A 608 -49.76 32.08 -8.45
N ALA A 609 -49.83 31.49 -9.65
CA ALA A 609 -50.61 32.01 -10.77
C ALA A 609 -52.12 31.73 -10.58
N ASN A 610 -52.91 32.79 -10.41
CA ASN A 610 -54.36 32.69 -10.27
C ASN A 610 -55.07 32.77 -11.64
N GLY A 611 -56.01 31.85 -11.86
CA GLY A 611 -56.78 31.78 -13.10
C GLY A 611 -56.00 31.19 -14.29
N GLU A 612 -56.71 30.88 -15.36
CA GLU A 612 -56.14 30.19 -16.53
C GLU A 612 -55.18 31.07 -17.33
N ARG A 613 -55.54 32.35 -17.53
CA ARG A 613 -54.66 33.36 -18.17
C ARG A 613 -53.36 33.61 -17.38
N GLY A 614 -53.42 33.60 -16.04
CA GLY A 614 -52.22 33.76 -15.21
C GLY A 614 -51.26 32.58 -15.33
N ARG A 615 -51.81 31.35 -15.39
CA ARG A 615 -51.03 30.13 -15.61
C ARG A 615 -50.43 30.07 -17.01
N GLU A 616 -51.16 30.52 -18.04
CA GLU A 616 -50.68 30.60 -19.42
C GLU A 616 -49.52 31.60 -19.57
N PHE A 617 -49.62 32.77 -18.94
CA PHE A 617 -48.53 33.75 -18.91
C PHE A 617 -47.27 33.21 -18.20
N ALA A 618 -47.45 32.54 -17.05
CA ALA A 618 -46.35 31.90 -16.32
C ALA A 618 -45.68 30.78 -17.13
N ARG A 619 -46.48 29.94 -17.82
CA ARG A 619 -45.98 28.92 -18.77
C ARG A 619 -45.13 29.55 -19.88
N GLY A 620 -45.57 30.69 -20.43
CA GLY A 620 -44.84 31.44 -21.46
C GLY A 620 -43.46 31.93 -21.00
N GLN A 621 -43.38 32.49 -19.79
CA GLN A 621 -42.10 32.95 -19.21
C GLN A 621 -41.13 31.79 -18.93
N VAL A 622 -41.62 30.71 -18.31
CA VAL A 622 -40.82 29.51 -18.06
C VAL A 622 -40.30 28.92 -19.36
N ARG A 623 -41.12 28.86 -20.42
CA ARG A 623 -40.70 28.37 -21.74
C ARG A 623 -39.59 29.22 -22.36
N ALA A 624 -39.66 30.54 -22.22
CA ALA A 624 -38.63 31.45 -22.72
C ALA A 624 -37.29 31.27 -21.98
N ASP A 625 -37.33 31.07 -20.65
CA ASP A 625 -36.13 30.86 -19.84
C ASP A 625 -35.49 29.49 -20.09
N VAL A 626 -36.29 28.43 -20.25
CA VAL A 626 -35.82 27.10 -20.68
C VAL A 626 -35.13 27.19 -22.05
N ASN A 627 -35.75 27.88 -23.02
CA ASN A 627 -35.16 28.05 -24.35
C ASN A 627 -33.82 28.81 -24.30
N ARG A 628 -33.67 29.78 -23.40
CA ARG A 628 -32.40 30.51 -23.23
C ARG A 628 -31.30 29.57 -22.72
N LEU A 629 -31.57 28.79 -21.67
CA LEU A 629 -30.61 27.85 -21.12
C LEU A 629 -30.22 26.74 -22.12
N VAL A 630 -31.18 26.23 -22.89
CA VAL A 630 -30.95 25.27 -23.97
C VAL A 630 -30.02 25.84 -25.04
N ASN A 631 -30.15 27.13 -25.38
CA ASN A 631 -29.26 27.78 -26.34
C ASN A 631 -27.84 27.96 -25.80
N ASP A 632 -27.68 28.29 -24.51
CA ASP A 632 -26.37 28.40 -23.86
C ASP A 632 -25.66 27.04 -23.80
N LEU A 633 -26.41 25.97 -23.49
CA LEU A 633 -25.94 24.58 -23.52
C LEU A 633 -25.49 24.16 -24.92
N ARG A 634 -26.31 24.41 -25.95
CA ARG A 634 -25.93 24.15 -27.36
C ARG A 634 -24.69 24.95 -27.77
N GLY A 635 -24.51 26.17 -27.25
CA GLY A 635 -23.29 26.95 -27.43
C GLY A 635 -22.05 26.27 -26.84
N GLY A 636 -22.19 25.68 -25.65
CA GLY A 636 -21.14 24.88 -24.99
C GLY A 636 -20.80 23.59 -25.74
N VAL A 637 -21.81 22.81 -26.14
CA VAL A 637 -21.62 21.55 -26.88
C VAL A 637 -20.90 21.78 -28.21
N ARG A 638 -21.29 22.80 -28.98
CA ARG A 638 -20.59 23.15 -30.24
C ARG A 638 -19.13 23.56 -30.04
N ARG A 639 -18.77 24.09 -28.88
CA ARG A 639 -17.36 24.37 -28.52
C ARG A 639 -16.59 23.07 -28.26
N LEU A 640 -17.20 22.13 -27.54
CA LEU A 640 -16.63 20.80 -27.25
C LEU A 640 -16.48 19.93 -28.50
N GLU A 641 -17.45 19.93 -29.41
CA GLU A 641 -17.35 19.20 -30.68
C GLU A 641 -16.23 19.75 -31.59
N ARG A 642 -15.96 21.07 -31.54
CA ARG A 642 -14.80 21.65 -32.26
C ARG A 642 -13.48 21.15 -31.68
N LEU A 643 -13.40 21.02 -30.36
CA LEU A 643 -12.24 20.46 -29.67
C LEU A 643 -12.02 19.00 -30.05
N GLN A 644 -13.06 18.17 -30.00
CA GLN A 644 -12.98 16.76 -30.38
C GLN A 644 -12.48 16.59 -31.84
N ARG A 645 -12.93 17.45 -32.75
CA ARG A 645 -12.43 17.47 -34.13
C ARG A 645 -10.97 17.91 -34.23
N ALA A 646 -10.55 18.90 -33.44
CA ALA A 646 -9.16 19.34 -33.40
C ALA A 646 -8.23 18.26 -32.82
N MET A 647 -8.65 17.57 -31.75
CA MET A 647 -7.92 16.49 -31.10
C MET A 647 -7.82 15.21 -31.96
N HIS A 648 -8.87 14.86 -32.72
CA HIS A 648 -8.80 13.74 -33.65
C HIS A 648 -7.98 14.03 -34.90
N ALA A 649 -7.91 15.30 -35.31
CA ALA A 649 -7.13 15.69 -36.47
C ALA A 649 -5.63 15.72 -36.17
N ALA A 650 -5.25 16.19 -34.97
CA ALA A 650 -3.88 16.22 -34.43
C ALA A 650 -3.35 14.80 -34.14
#